data_AF-A0A2P6QHM7-F1
#
_entry.id   AF-A0A2P6QHM7-F1
#
_cell.length_a   1.000
_cell.length_b   1.000
_cell.length_c   1.000
_cell.angle_alpha   90.00
_cell.angle_beta   90.00
_cell.angle_gamma   90.00
#
_symmetry.space_group_name_H-M   'P 1'
#
loop_
_entity.id
_entity.type
_entity.pdbx_description
1 polymer ?
#
loop_
_entity_poly.entity_id
_entity_poly.type
_entity_poly.pdbx_seq_one_letter_code
_entity_poly.pdbx_strand_id
1 'polypeptide(L)'
;MGIDFGVEEIMNLCSATDQGNDVVFVGIWGMGGVGKTTLAQAFYDKISDQFRDKCFLKNVREISRRDGIVALTKDLLYNVLKRMDVYDSEIRHRFRRKKVLIILDDVDKLEQLQALAGSNNWFGRGSRIIITTRDKQLLIAHHVDRCYKVKELKSDDGLKLFSWKAFQNDQPPKDFIELSHNFVNYSKGLPLAIEVLGSFLCGQSLQEWESAFSRIQENLHKDIMSALRISFDGLHEKEKQIFLDIACFFKGQDRDEVTILLEAFGFDPIIGISALIRKSLITIVGSKLWMHDLLQEMGWELVRGECHNELGNRSRLWQPADVLDLLKNHKGSDAVQGIVLSLPQEQKKELKREALSNMKKLRFLKISNVVLPLGLDYLSTELRALEWHGYPSKLLPRAFPSEKLVHLNLCGSHIKHLWKGFKCLDKLKSIDLKDSASLIETPDFTGVPNLERLTLEGCTKLSKVHPSISNLRRLRLLNMKNCKSLRITSWDISLESLEIFNLSGCARLKRFPEIVGENLFRWECYRGITSCSNLIEIPENIGNVECLEELDISRTAIRQMPSSIVYLKNLKELSWSRCSGQVSTSLLFPCLPEVCAGPNFLLPASLSPFSSLVSLNLSYCNLIDGALPNYMDRMSSLMQLNLGGNNFTSIPESISRLSKLVSLYLRGCILLQSLRELPLSIKLVSAFGCMSLKSDSDQYEVYCSKYENQVLIHKRTTSTRFCLLITNSQFAAWLNRYHEVNEVEISLPVRTAYGLSHRTHGNIPYWFNNRSSNFSITIPLSEDLTNKSRLWMGCAFYVDLEVNENFDSSPYFKVRHKFDCCFDTMEGPGDTQTLYHEPG
;
A
#
# COMPACT_ATOMS: atom_id res chain seq x y z
N MET A 1 -5.60 16.40 -27.59
CA MET A 1 -6.71 16.02 -26.67
C MET A 1 -6.15 15.63 -25.32
N GLY A 2 -6.77 16.09 -24.23
CA GLY A 2 -6.34 15.78 -22.85
C GLY A 2 -5.02 16.44 -22.40
N ILE A 3 -4.56 17.49 -23.10
CA ILE A 3 -3.24 18.11 -22.86
C ILE A 3 -3.35 19.42 -22.06
N ASP A 4 -4.53 20.06 -22.04
CA ASP A 4 -4.72 21.42 -21.49
C ASP A 4 -4.31 21.52 -20.02
N PHE A 5 -4.74 20.55 -19.20
CA PHE A 5 -4.34 20.46 -17.80
C PHE A 5 -2.81 20.38 -17.63
N GLY A 6 -2.13 19.58 -18.47
CA GLY A 6 -0.68 19.48 -18.43
C GLY A 6 0.02 20.78 -18.83
N VAL A 7 -0.53 21.51 -19.80
CA VAL A 7 0.00 22.82 -20.22
C VAL A 7 -0.17 23.85 -19.11
N GLU A 8 -1.32 23.86 -18.44
CA GLU A 8 -1.59 24.74 -17.30
C GLU A 8 -0.65 24.45 -16.12
N GLU A 9 -0.39 23.18 -15.80
CA GLU A 9 0.59 22.80 -14.78
C GLU A 9 2.00 23.29 -15.12
N ILE A 10 2.45 23.14 -16.38
CA ILE A 10 3.74 23.66 -16.82
C ILE A 10 3.78 25.19 -16.75
N MET A 11 2.67 25.86 -17.11
CA MET A 11 2.54 27.32 -16.97
C MET A 11 2.68 27.75 -15.51
N ASN A 12 2.05 27.04 -14.58
CA ASN A 12 2.15 27.29 -13.13
C ASN A 12 3.59 27.09 -12.63
N LEU A 13 4.27 26.03 -13.08
CA LEU A 13 5.69 25.82 -12.78
C LEU A 13 6.59 26.93 -13.35
N CYS A 14 6.18 27.58 -14.44
CA CYS A 14 6.88 28.71 -15.03
C CYS A 14 6.58 30.07 -14.37
N SER A 15 5.50 30.19 -13.57
CA SER A 15 5.02 31.44 -12.97
C SER A 15 5.30 31.56 -11.46
N ALA A 16 5.55 30.45 -10.75
CA ALA A 16 5.72 30.40 -9.29
C ALA A 16 7.05 31.00 -8.74
N THR A 17 7.38 32.26 -9.03
CA THR A 17 8.50 33.00 -8.41
C THR A 17 8.06 34.38 -7.95
N ASP A 18 8.49 34.79 -6.75
CA ASP A 18 8.08 36.02 -6.04
C ASP A 18 8.34 37.35 -6.77
N GLN A 19 9.02 37.36 -7.93
CA GLN A 19 9.30 38.59 -8.70
C GLN A 19 9.06 38.52 -10.22
N GLY A 20 8.50 37.42 -10.76
CA GLY A 20 8.15 37.29 -12.19
C GLY A 20 9.30 37.42 -13.20
N ASN A 21 10.53 37.67 -12.76
CA ASN A 21 11.67 38.07 -13.58
C ASN A 21 12.86 37.10 -13.53
N ASP A 22 12.74 35.94 -12.91
CA ASP A 22 13.84 34.97 -12.85
C ASP A 22 13.92 34.06 -14.08
N VAL A 23 15.09 33.43 -14.25
CA VAL A 23 15.33 32.36 -15.23
C VAL A 23 14.80 31.07 -14.64
N VAL A 24 13.86 30.42 -15.34
CA VAL A 24 13.21 29.20 -14.84
C VAL A 24 13.53 28.02 -15.75
N PHE A 25 14.01 26.94 -15.15
CA PHE A 25 14.14 25.63 -15.77
C PHE A 25 13.00 24.73 -15.31
N VAL A 26 12.34 24.07 -16.26
CA VAL A 26 11.29 23.07 -15.98
C VAL A 26 11.60 21.78 -16.71
N GLY A 27 11.63 20.67 -15.97
CA GLY A 27 11.83 19.35 -16.51
C GLY A 27 10.52 18.59 -16.69
N ILE A 28 10.23 18.11 -17.90
CA ILE A 28 9.10 17.24 -18.22
C ILE A 28 9.62 15.82 -18.39
N TRP A 29 9.13 14.88 -17.59
CA TRP A 29 9.64 13.50 -17.63
C TRP A 29 8.54 12.43 -17.55
N GLY A 30 8.90 11.21 -17.93
CA GLY A 30 7.99 10.05 -17.97
C GLY A 30 8.37 9.01 -19.02
N MET A 31 7.60 7.91 -19.07
CA MET A 31 7.83 6.76 -19.95
C MET A 31 7.89 7.14 -21.44
N GLY A 32 8.60 6.34 -22.25
CA GLY A 32 8.54 6.46 -23.71
C GLY A 32 7.11 6.41 -24.22
N GLY A 33 6.75 7.28 -25.18
CA GLY A 33 5.41 7.30 -25.77
C GLY A 33 4.29 7.97 -24.95
N VAL A 34 4.57 8.47 -23.75
CA VAL A 34 3.55 9.12 -22.87
C VAL A 34 3.11 10.52 -23.33
N GLY A 35 3.68 11.07 -24.40
CA GLY A 35 3.28 12.39 -24.94
C GLY A 35 4.06 13.61 -24.44
N LYS A 36 5.28 13.42 -23.89
CA LYS A 36 6.14 14.53 -23.42
C LYS A 36 6.42 15.59 -24.49
N THR A 37 6.84 15.15 -25.69
CA THR A 37 7.15 16.03 -26.82
C THR A 37 5.91 16.80 -27.27
N THR A 38 4.75 16.14 -27.33
CA THR A 38 3.46 16.76 -27.68
C THR A 38 3.05 17.81 -26.66
N LEU A 39 3.23 17.52 -25.36
CA LEU A 39 2.96 18.47 -24.28
C LEU A 39 3.90 19.69 -24.35
N ALA A 40 5.19 19.47 -24.59
CA ALA A 40 6.15 20.57 -24.77
C ALA A 40 5.84 21.41 -26.01
N GLN A 41 5.39 20.79 -27.10
CA GLN A 41 4.92 21.50 -28.31
C GLN A 41 3.68 22.34 -28.04
N ALA A 42 2.65 21.79 -27.40
CA ALA A 42 1.45 22.54 -27.05
C ALA A 42 1.76 23.74 -26.13
N PHE A 43 2.68 23.54 -25.16
CA PHE A 43 3.17 24.64 -24.34
C PHE A 43 3.89 25.71 -25.16
N TYR A 44 4.83 25.30 -26.04
CA TYR A 44 5.53 26.22 -26.93
C TYR A 44 4.56 27.07 -27.74
N ASP A 45 3.62 26.43 -28.43
CA ASP A 45 2.68 27.10 -29.32
C ASP A 45 1.84 28.14 -28.55
N LYS A 46 1.46 27.84 -27.30
CA LYS A 46 0.67 28.74 -26.45
C LYS A 46 1.41 29.99 -25.97
N ILE A 47 2.71 29.90 -25.68
CA ILE A 47 3.46 31.00 -25.05
C ILE A 47 4.52 31.63 -25.93
N SER A 48 4.85 31.02 -27.08
CA SER A 48 6.02 31.44 -27.87
C SER A 48 5.93 32.88 -28.37
N ASP A 49 4.73 33.42 -28.56
CA ASP A 49 4.55 34.80 -29.03
C ASP A 49 4.89 35.85 -27.96
N GLN A 50 5.00 35.44 -26.69
CA GLN A 50 5.47 36.29 -25.60
C GLN A 50 7.00 36.46 -25.58
N PHE A 51 7.71 35.76 -26.47
CA PHE A 51 9.17 35.72 -26.54
C PHE A 51 9.65 36.08 -27.94
N ARG A 52 10.44 37.15 -28.05
CA ARG A 52 11.08 37.54 -29.32
C ARG A 52 12.11 36.50 -29.78
N ASP A 53 12.85 35.97 -28.82
CA ASP A 53 13.93 35.02 -29.04
C ASP A 53 13.49 33.64 -28.55
N LYS A 54 13.23 32.72 -29.47
CA LYS A 54 12.65 31.40 -29.19
C LYS A 54 13.30 30.29 -30.00
N CYS A 55 13.44 29.12 -29.40
CA CYS A 55 13.99 27.94 -30.06
C CYS A 55 13.37 26.65 -29.52
N PHE A 56 12.97 25.77 -30.42
CA PHE A 56 12.57 24.39 -30.10
C PHE A 56 13.57 23.45 -30.80
N LEU A 57 14.43 22.81 -30.01
CA LEU A 57 15.33 21.75 -30.48
C LEU A 57 14.65 20.40 -30.29
N LYS A 58 14.14 19.83 -31.38
CA LYS A 58 13.49 18.50 -31.40
C LYS A 58 14.53 17.38 -31.43
N ASN A 59 14.23 16.24 -30.82
CA ASN A 59 15.02 15.00 -30.94
C ASN A 59 16.53 15.16 -30.61
N VAL A 60 16.86 15.86 -29.51
CA VAL A 60 18.23 16.16 -29.09
C VAL A 60 19.09 14.90 -29.01
N ARG A 61 18.58 13.79 -28.43
CA ARG A 61 19.30 12.50 -28.39
C ARG A 61 19.73 12.02 -29.78
N GLU A 62 18.81 12.04 -30.73
CA GLU A 62 19.05 11.45 -32.07
C GLU A 62 20.02 12.30 -32.88
N ILE A 63 19.78 13.62 -32.94
CA ILE A 63 20.63 14.55 -33.67
C ILE A 63 22.04 14.59 -33.06
N SER A 64 22.15 14.58 -31.72
CA SER A 64 23.45 14.54 -31.05
C SER A 64 24.26 13.28 -31.38
N ARG A 65 23.62 12.14 -31.65
CA ARG A 65 24.30 10.89 -32.02
C ARG A 65 24.70 10.87 -33.50
N ARG A 66 23.86 11.46 -34.37
CA ARG A 66 24.09 11.47 -35.82
C ARG A 66 25.07 12.56 -36.25
N ASP A 67 24.85 13.79 -35.78
CA ASP A 67 25.51 15.00 -36.28
C ASP A 67 26.43 15.66 -35.24
N GLY A 68 26.42 15.15 -33.99
CA GLY A 68 27.21 15.66 -32.88
C GLY A 68 26.57 16.86 -32.16
N ILE A 69 27.02 17.12 -30.93
CA ILE A 69 26.49 18.18 -30.06
C ILE A 69 26.74 19.60 -30.58
N VAL A 70 27.82 19.77 -31.38
CA VAL A 70 28.19 21.06 -31.99
C VAL A 70 27.15 21.50 -33.01
N ALA A 71 26.53 20.57 -33.75
CA ALA A 71 25.48 20.89 -34.69
C ALA A 71 24.25 21.48 -33.98
N LEU A 72 23.80 20.84 -32.89
CA LEU A 72 22.70 21.36 -32.06
C LEU A 72 23.00 22.72 -31.44
N THR A 73 24.26 22.95 -31.04
CA THR A 73 24.70 24.23 -30.51
C THR A 73 24.61 25.32 -31.58
N LYS A 74 25.04 25.03 -32.82
CA LYS A 74 24.91 25.96 -33.95
C LYS A 74 23.45 26.26 -34.28
N ASP A 75 22.58 25.26 -34.26
CA ASP A 75 21.14 25.44 -34.50
C ASP A 75 20.50 26.33 -33.44
N LEU A 76 20.86 26.15 -32.17
CA LEU A 76 20.42 27.01 -31.08
C LEU A 76 20.87 28.46 -31.29
N LEU A 77 22.14 28.67 -31.63
CA LEU A 77 22.70 30.00 -31.89
C LEU A 77 22.03 30.68 -33.08
N TYR A 78 21.83 29.94 -34.18
CA TYR A 78 21.18 30.49 -35.36
C TYR A 78 19.74 30.91 -35.04
N ASN A 79 18.99 30.11 -34.31
CA ASN A 79 17.60 30.42 -33.98
C ASN A 79 17.46 31.62 -33.04
N VAL A 80 18.31 31.74 -32.02
CA VAL A 80 18.21 32.77 -30.97
C VAL A 80 19.03 34.03 -31.27
N LEU A 81 20.21 33.90 -31.89
CA LEU A 81 21.14 35.00 -32.15
C LEU A 81 21.19 35.42 -33.63
N LYS A 82 20.61 34.62 -34.55
CA LYS A 82 20.62 34.86 -36.01
C LYS A 82 22.04 35.00 -36.60
N ARG A 83 23.04 34.34 -36.00
CA ARG A 83 24.45 34.34 -36.45
C ARG A 83 25.13 32.99 -36.18
N MET A 84 26.07 32.60 -37.05
CA MET A 84 26.77 31.30 -36.99
C MET A 84 28.20 31.36 -36.41
N ASP A 85 28.81 32.54 -36.32
CA ASP A 85 30.25 32.70 -36.02
C ASP A 85 30.49 33.15 -34.57
N VAL A 86 30.25 32.28 -33.59
CA VAL A 86 30.48 32.64 -32.17
C VAL A 86 31.25 31.52 -31.44
N TYR A 87 32.39 31.88 -30.84
CA TYR A 87 33.17 31.03 -29.94
C TYR A 87 32.46 30.88 -28.57
N ASP A 88 32.67 29.74 -27.91
CA ASP A 88 31.94 29.25 -26.72
C ASP A 88 31.84 30.25 -25.54
N SER A 89 32.83 31.12 -25.37
CA SER A 89 32.87 32.14 -24.31
C SER A 89 31.97 33.36 -24.57
N GLU A 90 31.72 33.72 -25.84
CA GLU A 90 30.86 34.85 -26.20
C GLU A 90 29.37 34.51 -26.15
N ILE A 91 29.02 33.23 -26.36
CA ILE A 91 27.65 32.74 -26.33
C ILE A 91 26.97 33.10 -25.00
N ARG A 92 27.65 32.78 -23.89
CA ARG A 92 27.16 33.01 -22.52
C ARG A 92 26.86 34.49 -22.25
N HIS A 93 27.71 35.40 -22.74
CA HIS A 93 27.52 36.82 -22.55
C HIS A 93 26.33 37.40 -23.31
N ARG A 94 26.00 36.80 -24.47
CA ARG A 94 24.89 37.26 -25.33
C ARG A 94 23.54 36.76 -24.83
N PHE A 95 23.44 35.52 -24.38
CA PHE A 95 22.20 34.98 -23.79
C PHE A 95 21.83 35.69 -22.48
N ARG A 96 22.81 36.16 -21.69
CA ARG A 96 22.61 36.89 -20.41
C ARG A 96 21.75 38.14 -20.52
N ARG A 97 21.65 38.75 -21.71
CA ARG A 97 20.90 39.98 -21.94
C ARG A 97 19.57 39.76 -22.67
N LYS A 98 19.23 38.51 -22.99
CA LYS A 98 18.03 38.16 -23.74
C LYS A 98 17.04 37.38 -22.88
N LYS A 99 15.76 37.73 -23.00
CA LYS A 99 14.64 36.94 -22.50
C LYS A 99 14.32 35.87 -23.55
N VAL A 100 14.64 34.61 -23.28
CA VAL A 100 14.53 33.51 -24.25
C VAL A 100 13.54 32.44 -23.82
N LEU A 101 12.90 31.80 -24.81
CA LEU A 101 12.18 30.54 -24.63
C LEU A 101 12.93 29.42 -25.35
N ILE A 102 13.44 28.43 -24.62
CA ILE A 102 14.17 27.30 -25.18
C ILE A 102 13.49 26.01 -24.76
N ILE A 103 13.20 25.13 -25.73
CA ILE A 103 12.75 23.77 -25.48
C ILE A 103 13.79 22.80 -26.00
N LEU A 104 14.29 21.93 -25.11
CA LEU A 104 15.20 20.84 -25.40
C LEU A 104 14.43 19.51 -25.29
N ASP A 105 14.13 18.88 -26.43
CA ASP A 105 13.29 17.70 -26.46
C ASP A 105 14.08 16.39 -26.62
N ASP A 106 13.70 15.36 -25.86
CA ASP A 106 14.28 14.02 -25.82
C ASP A 106 15.77 14.00 -25.47
N VAL A 107 16.14 14.65 -24.36
CA VAL A 107 17.51 14.68 -23.83
C VAL A 107 17.82 13.39 -23.05
N ASP A 108 18.98 12.78 -23.32
CA ASP A 108 19.40 11.50 -22.69
C ASP A 108 20.80 11.51 -22.04
N LYS A 109 21.58 12.58 -22.21
CA LYS A 109 22.91 12.74 -21.58
C LYS A 109 23.09 14.09 -20.91
N LEU A 110 23.82 14.13 -19.78
CA LEU A 110 24.10 15.37 -19.06
C LEU A 110 24.93 16.36 -19.90
N GLU A 111 25.87 15.84 -20.70
CA GLU A 111 26.70 16.63 -21.63
C GLU A 111 25.85 17.47 -22.60
N GLN A 112 24.70 16.95 -23.04
CA GLN A 112 23.75 17.66 -23.91
C GLN A 112 23.19 18.90 -23.20
N LEU A 113 22.80 18.78 -21.93
CA LEU A 113 22.31 19.92 -21.16
C LEU A 113 23.42 20.93 -20.87
N GLN A 114 24.61 20.46 -20.50
CA GLN A 114 25.73 21.34 -20.19
C GLN A 114 26.15 22.20 -21.40
N ALA A 115 26.05 21.66 -22.62
CA ALA A 115 26.36 22.40 -23.84
C ALA A 115 25.21 23.32 -24.29
N LEU A 116 23.96 22.87 -24.20
CA LEU A 116 22.81 23.58 -24.79
C LEU A 116 22.16 24.57 -23.81
N ALA A 117 22.17 24.28 -22.52
CA ALA A 117 21.52 25.10 -21.49
C ALA A 117 22.21 24.97 -20.12
N GLY A 118 23.47 25.39 -20.00
CA GLY A 118 24.33 25.06 -18.85
C GLY A 118 23.86 25.49 -17.46
N SER A 119 23.56 26.77 -17.19
CA SER A 119 23.03 27.18 -15.87
C SER A 119 22.18 28.44 -15.95
N ASN A 120 21.48 28.78 -14.87
CA ASN A 120 20.62 29.97 -14.79
C ASN A 120 21.35 31.27 -15.16
N ASN A 121 22.67 31.34 -14.91
CA ASN A 121 23.47 32.53 -15.20
C ASN A 121 23.78 32.73 -16.70
N TRP A 122 23.40 31.80 -17.59
CA TRP A 122 23.55 31.97 -19.04
C TRP A 122 22.48 32.85 -19.63
N PHE A 123 21.31 32.96 -18.99
CA PHE A 123 20.12 33.55 -19.61
C PHE A 123 19.71 34.85 -18.93
N GLY A 124 19.07 35.74 -19.69
CA GLY A 124 18.53 36.98 -19.17
C GLY A 124 17.24 36.76 -18.36
N ARG A 125 16.91 37.74 -17.53
CA ARG A 125 15.71 37.75 -16.70
C ARG A 125 14.43 37.45 -17.51
N GLY A 126 13.54 36.64 -16.93
CA GLY A 126 12.29 36.21 -17.55
C GLY A 126 12.42 35.06 -18.56
N SER A 127 13.61 34.46 -18.71
CA SER A 127 13.80 33.32 -19.62
C SER A 127 13.14 32.03 -19.11
N ARG A 128 12.71 31.17 -20.03
CA ARG A 128 12.07 29.88 -19.76
C ARG A 128 12.77 28.78 -20.54
N ILE A 129 13.29 27.78 -19.84
CA ILE A 129 13.97 26.62 -20.42
C ILE A 129 13.17 25.37 -20.04
N ILE A 130 12.65 24.67 -21.04
CA ILE A 130 11.90 23.43 -20.87
C ILE A 130 12.75 22.28 -21.38
N ILE A 131 12.87 21.22 -20.58
CA ILE A 131 13.64 20.02 -20.93
C ILE A 131 12.69 18.83 -20.91
N THR A 132 12.60 18.07 -21.99
CA THR A 132 11.90 16.77 -21.97
C THR A 132 12.90 15.62 -21.89
N THR A 133 12.66 14.65 -21.02
CA THR A 133 13.53 13.47 -20.87
C THR A 133 12.77 12.24 -20.37
N ARG A 134 13.36 11.06 -20.54
CA ARG A 134 12.87 9.82 -19.89
C ARG A 134 13.52 9.58 -18.53
N ASP A 135 14.64 10.27 -18.25
CA ASP A 135 15.47 10.05 -17.06
C ASP A 135 15.37 11.22 -16.08
N LYS A 136 14.69 11.01 -14.94
CA LYS A 136 14.53 12.04 -13.91
C LYS A 136 15.88 12.50 -13.32
N GLN A 137 16.88 11.63 -13.26
CA GLN A 137 18.18 11.99 -12.65
C GLN A 137 18.95 12.98 -13.49
N LEU A 138 18.75 12.97 -14.80
CA LEU A 138 19.39 13.95 -15.68
C LEU A 138 18.95 15.38 -15.33
N LEU A 139 17.69 15.55 -14.91
CA LEU A 139 17.16 16.83 -14.41
C LEU A 139 17.75 17.19 -13.05
N ILE A 140 17.83 16.23 -12.12
CA ILE A 140 18.40 16.43 -10.77
C ILE A 140 19.89 16.77 -10.85
N ALA A 141 20.66 16.04 -11.67
CA ALA A 141 22.08 16.26 -11.89
C ALA A 141 22.39 17.62 -12.54
N HIS A 142 21.41 18.19 -13.26
CA HIS A 142 21.46 19.52 -13.83
C HIS A 142 20.80 20.59 -12.94
N HIS A 143 20.51 20.28 -11.67
CA HIS A 143 19.90 21.20 -10.71
C HIS A 143 18.56 21.80 -11.17
N VAL A 144 17.73 20.99 -11.85
CA VAL A 144 16.37 21.38 -12.25
C VAL A 144 15.40 20.98 -11.14
N ASP A 145 15.03 21.95 -10.29
CA ASP A 145 14.17 21.70 -9.14
C ASP A 145 12.69 21.51 -9.52
N ARG A 146 12.24 22.14 -10.61
CA ARG A 146 10.84 22.12 -11.05
C ARG A 146 10.62 21.03 -12.08
N CYS A 147 9.95 19.95 -11.69
CA CYS A 147 9.71 18.81 -12.57
C CYS A 147 8.24 18.43 -12.65
N TYR A 148 7.74 18.18 -13.86
CA TYR A 148 6.42 17.65 -14.14
C TYR A 148 6.52 16.21 -14.68
N LYS A 149 5.86 15.26 -14.00
CA LYS A 149 5.75 13.87 -14.50
C LYS A 149 4.49 13.75 -15.36
N VAL A 150 4.65 13.44 -16.64
CA VAL A 150 3.53 13.22 -17.55
C VAL A 150 2.81 11.93 -17.18
N LYS A 151 1.48 12.01 -17.07
CA LYS A 151 0.59 10.88 -16.75
C LYS A 151 0.00 10.30 -18.03
N GLU A 152 -0.44 9.06 -17.95
CA GLU A 152 -1.21 8.38 -18.99
C GLU A 152 -2.56 9.10 -19.24
N LEU A 153 -3.10 8.95 -20.45
CA LEU A 153 -4.42 9.48 -20.80
C LEU A 153 -5.51 8.75 -20.05
N LYS A 154 -6.55 9.50 -19.67
CA LYS A 154 -7.80 8.91 -19.18
C LYS A 154 -8.48 8.14 -20.31
N SER A 155 -9.30 7.15 -19.95
CA SER A 155 -10.01 6.30 -20.91
C SER A 155 -10.78 7.13 -21.96
N ASP A 156 -11.47 8.19 -21.54
CA ASP A 156 -12.27 9.02 -22.45
C ASP A 156 -11.41 9.81 -23.44
N ASP A 157 -10.32 10.42 -22.96
CA ASP A 157 -9.37 11.14 -23.82
C ASP A 157 -8.65 10.16 -24.77
N GLY A 158 -8.35 8.96 -24.28
CA GLY A 158 -7.78 7.87 -25.06
C GLY A 158 -8.71 7.39 -26.16
N LEU A 159 -10.01 7.23 -25.87
CA LEU A 159 -11.02 6.83 -26.84
C LEU A 159 -11.20 7.88 -27.92
N LYS A 160 -11.23 9.17 -27.56
CA LYS A 160 -11.31 10.24 -28.57
C LYS A 160 -10.07 10.23 -29.46
N LEU A 161 -8.86 10.12 -28.88
CA LEU A 161 -7.62 10.03 -29.66
C LEU A 161 -7.61 8.83 -30.61
N PHE A 162 -8.03 7.66 -30.12
CA PHE A 162 -8.17 6.46 -30.91
C PHE A 162 -9.15 6.67 -32.08
N SER A 163 -10.33 7.19 -31.78
CA SER A 163 -11.39 7.41 -32.76
C SER A 163 -10.96 8.39 -33.85
N TRP A 164 -10.23 9.44 -33.49
CA TRP A 164 -9.67 10.37 -34.47
C TRP A 164 -8.66 9.70 -35.39
N LYS A 165 -7.83 8.79 -34.86
CA LYS A 165 -6.81 8.10 -35.65
C LYS A 165 -7.38 7.00 -36.54
N ALA A 166 -8.44 6.32 -36.09
CA ALA A 166 -9.09 5.23 -36.82
C ALA A 166 -10.17 5.71 -37.80
N PHE A 167 -10.94 6.74 -37.45
CA PHE A 167 -12.16 7.17 -38.16
C PHE A 167 -12.16 8.64 -38.57
N GLN A 168 -11.15 9.43 -38.18
CA GLN A 168 -11.13 10.89 -38.37
C GLN A 168 -12.33 11.60 -37.71
N ASN A 169 -12.83 11.05 -36.60
CA ASN A 169 -13.96 11.58 -35.86
C ASN A 169 -13.75 11.42 -34.34
N ASP A 170 -14.42 12.23 -33.53
CA ASP A 170 -14.35 12.20 -32.06
C ASP A 170 -14.92 10.92 -31.45
N GLN A 171 -15.82 10.25 -32.17
CA GLN A 171 -16.54 9.07 -31.70
C GLN A 171 -16.46 7.93 -32.73
N PRO A 172 -16.33 6.67 -32.26
CA PRO A 172 -16.36 5.53 -33.15
C PRO A 172 -17.80 5.28 -33.67
N PRO A 173 -17.96 4.72 -34.88
CA PRO A 173 -19.26 4.24 -35.35
C PRO A 173 -19.82 3.17 -34.41
N LYS A 174 -21.16 3.05 -34.34
CA LYS A 174 -21.86 2.16 -33.37
C LYS A 174 -21.31 0.74 -33.32
N ASP A 175 -21.04 0.14 -34.48
CA ASP A 175 -20.58 -1.24 -34.59
C ASP A 175 -19.13 -1.43 -34.10
N PHE A 176 -18.35 -0.34 -33.96
CA PHE A 176 -16.95 -0.35 -33.57
C PHE A 176 -16.71 0.14 -32.14
N ILE A 177 -17.75 0.55 -31.41
CA ILE A 177 -17.62 1.13 -30.05
C ILE A 177 -16.89 0.16 -29.11
N GLU A 178 -17.37 -1.08 -29.02
CA GLU A 178 -16.83 -2.08 -28.09
C GLU A 178 -15.36 -2.43 -28.41
N LEU A 179 -15.05 -2.68 -29.70
CA LEU A 179 -13.68 -2.95 -30.12
C LEU A 179 -12.76 -1.75 -29.88
N SER A 180 -13.23 -0.52 -30.11
CA SER A 180 -12.47 0.70 -29.82
C SER A 180 -12.13 0.79 -28.34
N HIS A 181 -13.08 0.51 -27.45
CA HIS A 181 -12.82 0.41 -26.01
C HIS A 181 -11.80 -0.69 -25.69
N ASN A 182 -11.87 -1.84 -26.35
CA ASN A 182 -10.91 -2.93 -26.13
C ASN A 182 -9.48 -2.55 -26.52
N PHE A 183 -9.26 -1.91 -27.68
CA PHE A 183 -7.94 -1.40 -28.08
C PHE A 183 -7.42 -0.29 -27.16
N VAL A 184 -8.29 0.65 -26.74
CA VAL A 184 -7.92 1.70 -25.79
C VAL A 184 -7.56 1.10 -24.42
N ASN A 185 -8.34 0.14 -23.93
CA ASN A 185 -8.08 -0.57 -22.69
C ASN A 185 -6.78 -1.37 -22.73
N TYR A 186 -6.44 -1.96 -23.88
CA TYR A 186 -5.15 -2.64 -24.10
C TYR A 186 -3.97 -1.66 -23.99
N SER A 187 -4.10 -0.46 -24.54
CA SER A 187 -3.04 0.56 -24.49
C SER A 187 -2.77 1.12 -23.09
N LYS A 188 -3.70 0.92 -22.15
CA LYS A 188 -3.70 1.48 -20.77
C LYS A 188 -3.40 2.98 -20.70
N GLY A 189 -3.90 3.73 -21.69
CA GLY A 189 -3.77 5.18 -21.73
C GLY A 189 -2.44 5.69 -22.28
N LEU A 190 -1.59 4.84 -22.86
CA LEU A 190 -0.35 5.26 -23.52
C LEU A 190 -0.65 5.89 -24.90
N PRO A 191 -0.47 7.22 -25.09
CA PRO A 191 -0.85 7.91 -26.34
C PRO A 191 -0.24 7.32 -27.60
N LEU A 192 1.06 6.97 -27.56
CA LEU A 192 1.74 6.38 -28.71
C LEU A 192 1.11 5.05 -29.13
N ALA A 193 0.76 4.19 -28.16
CA ALA A 193 0.13 2.91 -28.47
C ALA A 193 -1.26 3.12 -29.07
N ILE A 194 -2.03 4.06 -28.52
CA ILE A 194 -3.34 4.45 -29.04
C ILE A 194 -3.23 4.94 -30.49
N GLU A 195 -2.27 5.81 -30.77
CA GLU A 195 -2.05 6.36 -32.10
C GLU A 195 -1.65 5.29 -33.11
N VAL A 196 -0.68 4.43 -32.77
CA VAL A 196 -0.23 3.34 -33.64
C VAL A 196 -1.37 2.37 -33.95
N LEU A 197 -2.15 1.97 -32.94
CA LEU A 197 -3.27 1.04 -33.12
C LEU A 197 -4.39 1.67 -33.94
N GLY A 198 -4.78 2.92 -33.65
CA GLY A 198 -5.81 3.61 -34.42
C GLY A 198 -5.42 3.80 -35.88
N SER A 199 -4.18 4.19 -36.16
CA SER A 199 -3.68 4.33 -37.53
C SER A 199 -3.54 2.98 -38.25
N PHE A 200 -3.15 1.92 -37.54
CA PHE A 200 -3.08 0.57 -38.11
C PHE A 200 -4.46 0.05 -38.57
N LEU A 201 -5.53 0.41 -37.86
CA LEU A 201 -6.90 -0.04 -38.12
C LEU A 201 -7.71 0.87 -39.06
N CYS A 202 -7.16 2.04 -39.42
CA CYS A 202 -7.82 3.02 -40.26
C CYS A 202 -8.19 2.41 -41.63
N GLY A 203 -9.48 2.44 -41.97
CA GLY A 203 -10.01 1.92 -43.24
C GLY A 203 -10.21 0.41 -43.31
N GLN A 204 -9.99 -0.33 -42.22
CA GLN A 204 -10.24 -1.77 -42.15
C GLN A 204 -11.70 -2.10 -41.83
N SER A 205 -12.14 -3.30 -42.22
CA SER A 205 -13.45 -3.86 -41.92
C SER A 205 -13.58 -4.38 -40.48
N LEU A 206 -14.80 -4.58 -40.01
CA LEU A 206 -15.06 -5.07 -38.64
C LEU A 206 -14.38 -6.43 -38.37
N GLN A 207 -14.40 -7.36 -39.34
CA GLN A 207 -13.74 -8.67 -39.22
C GLN A 207 -12.22 -8.55 -39.12
N GLU A 208 -11.63 -7.60 -39.86
CA GLU A 208 -10.19 -7.31 -39.76
C GLU A 208 -9.83 -6.71 -38.40
N TRP A 209 -10.71 -5.91 -37.79
CA TRP A 209 -10.52 -5.40 -36.42
C TRP A 209 -10.54 -6.51 -35.37
N GLU A 210 -11.47 -7.46 -35.45
CA GLU A 210 -11.54 -8.62 -34.56
C GLU A 210 -10.29 -9.50 -34.69
N SER A 211 -9.86 -9.76 -35.92
CA SER A 211 -8.63 -10.50 -36.23
C SER A 211 -7.39 -9.76 -35.74
N ALA A 212 -7.32 -8.45 -35.96
CA ALA A 212 -6.26 -7.58 -35.47
C ALA A 212 -6.18 -7.59 -33.95
N PHE A 213 -7.32 -7.51 -33.26
CA PHE A 213 -7.39 -7.55 -31.81
C PHE A 213 -6.83 -8.87 -31.27
N SER A 214 -7.23 -9.99 -31.87
CA SER A 214 -6.70 -11.32 -31.54
C SER A 214 -5.17 -11.38 -31.73
N ARG A 215 -4.66 -10.79 -32.83
CA ARG A 215 -3.23 -10.78 -33.14
C ARG A 215 -2.40 -9.94 -32.15
N ILE A 216 -2.90 -8.78 -31.70
CA ILE A 216 -2.16 -7.92 -30.76
C ILE A 216 -2.15 -8.48 -29.34
N GLN A 217 -3.14 -9.29 -28.97
CA GLN A 217 -3.14 -10.00 -27.68
C GLN A 217 -2.07 -11.09 -27.61
N GLU A 218 -1.65 -11.61 -28.77
CA GLU A 218 -0.58 -12.60 -28.85
C GLU A 218 0.80 -11.93 -28.92
N ASN A 219 0.94 -10.88 -29.73
CA ASN A 219 2.22 -10.23 -30.03
C ASN A 219 2.14 -8.70 -30.00
N LEU A 220 3.07 -8.08 -29.29
CA LEU A 220 3.17 -6.61 -29.21
C LEU A 220 3.53 -6.01 -30.58
N HIS A 221 2.83 -4.95 -30.98
CA HIS A 221 3.08 -4.26 -32.25
C HIS A 221 4.51 -3.69 -32.33
N LYS A 222 5.18 -3.87 -33.47
CA LYS A 222 6.61 -3.53 -33.66
C LYS A 222 6.96 -2.08 -33.36
N ASP A 223 6.11 -1.13 -33.74
CA ASP A 223 6.35 0.30 -33.50
C ASP A 223 6.18 0.70 -32.03
N ILE A 224 5.26 0.04 -31.31
CA ILE A 224 5.10 0.24 -29.86
C ILE A 224 6.32 -0.35 -29.15
N MET A 225 6.71 -1.57 -29.54
CA MET A 225 7.90 -2.26 -29.04
C MET A 225 9.16 -1.40 -29.20
N SER A 226 9.42 -0.87 -30.40
CA SER A 226 10.64 -0.10 -30.68
C SER A 226 10.74 1.17 -29.82
N ALA A 227 9.63 1.89 -29.63
CA ALA A 227 9.61 3.12 -28.85
C ALA A 227 9.82 2.90 -27.35
N LEU A 228 9.23 1.82 -26.80
CA LEU A 228 9.39 1.43 -25.40
C LEU A 228 10.81 0.89 -25.13
N ARG A 229 11.35 0.10 -26.07
CA ARG A 229 12.64 -0.59 -25.96
C ARG A 229 13.83 0.36 -25.82
N ILE A 230 13.75 1.59 -26.33
CA ILE A 230 14.82 2.59 -26.22
C ILE A 230 15.32 2.77 -24.76
N SER A 231 14.41 2.79 -23.78
CA SER A 231 14.80 2.94 -22.37
C SER A 231 15.47 1.67 -21.82
N PHE A 232 15.07 0.51 -22.31
CA PHE A 232 15.62 -0.79 -21.93
C PHE A 232 17.01 -1.02 -22.54
N ASP A 233 17.22 -0.66 -23.81
CA ASP A 233 18.51 -0.82 -24.49
C ASP A 233 19.62 0.02 -23.82
N GLY A 234 19.25 1.13 -23.17
CA GLY A 234 20.15 1.98 -22.40
C GLY A 234 20.46 1.51 -20.97
N LEU A 235 20.03 0.30 -20.57
CA LEU A 235 20.33 -0.32 -19.28
C LEU A 235 21.64 -1.13 -19.33
N HIS A 236 22.29 -1.27 -18.17
CA HIS A 236 23.37 -2.24 -18.01
C HIS A 236 22.85 -3.68 -18.02
N GLU A 237 23.69 -4.65 -18.35
CA GLU A 237 23.26 -6.06 -18.51
C GLU A 237 22.58 -6.64 -17.27
N LYS A 238 23.09 -6.37 -16.05
CA LYS A 238 22.41 -6.80 -14.82
C LYS A 238 21.05 -6.12 -14.62
N GLU A 239 20.92 -4.84 -14.99
CA GLU A 239 19.66 -4.10 -14.90
C GLU A 239 18.62 -4.62 -15.90
N LYS A 240 19.06 -5.02 -17.10
CA LYS A 240 18.21 -5.74 -18.08
C LYS A 240 17.69 -7.05 -17.48
N GLN A 241 18.54 -7.82 -16.81
CA GLN A 241 18.10 -9.06 -16.15
C GLN A 241 17.11 -8.80 -15.01
N ILE A 242 17.30 -7.75 -14.21
CA ILE A 242 16.34 -7.31 -13.19
C ILE A 242 15.00 -6.92 -13.83
N PHE A 243 15.02 -6.15 -14.92
CA PHE A 243 13.82 -5.76 -15.65
C PHE A 243 13.03 -6.99 -16.11
N LEU A 244 13.71 -7.98 -16.72
CA LEU A 244 13.08 -9.21 -17.19
C LEU A 244 12.54 -10.06 -16.03
N ASP A 245 13.26 -10.15 -14.91
CA ASP A 245 12.78 -10.84 -13.70
C ASP A 245 11.51 -10.18 -13.14
N ILE A 246 11.46 -8.84 -13.11
CA ILE A 246 10.26 -8.11 -12.66
C ILE A 246 9.10 -8.33 -13.64
N ALA A 247 9.34 -8.22 -14.95
CA ALA A 247 8.30 -8.40 -15.97
C ALA A 247 7.70 -9.82 -15.93
N CYS A 248 8.54 -10.85 -15.76
CA CYS A 248 8.10 -12.24 -15.78
C CYS A 248 7.52 -12.70 -14.44
N PHE A 249 8.10 -12.27 -13.31
CA PHE A 249 7.85 -12.91 -12.01
C PHE A 249 7.37 -11.97 -10.91
N PHE A 250 7.79 -10.70 -10.90
CA PHE A 250 7.70 -9.85 -9.70
C PHE A 250 6.84 -8.59 -9.84
N LYS A 251 6.10 -8.40 -10.93
CA LYS A 251 5.10 -7.33 -11.01
C LYS A 251 4.05 -7.48 -9.90
N GLY A 252 3.81 -6.39 -9.19
CA GLY A 252 2.84 -6.31 -8.09
C GLY A 252 3.31 -6.92 -6.76
N GLN A 253 4.56 -7.40 -6.68
CA GLN A 253 5.15 -7.93 -5.46
C GLN A 253 5.76 -6.80 -4.61
N ASP A 254 5.96 -7.07 -3.32
CA ASP A 254 6.58 -6.12 -2.39
C ASP A 254 8.05 -5.88 -2.74
N ARG A 255 8.47 -4.61 -2.70
CA ARG A 255 9.84 -4.21 -3.10
C ARG A 255 10.91 -4.88 -2.25
N ASP A 256 10.70 -5.01 -0.94
CA ASP A 256 11.75 -5.49 -0.04
C ASP A 256 11.92 -7.01 -0.20
N GLU A 257 10.83 -7.73 -0.40
CA GLU A 257 10.87 -9.17 -0.73
C GLU A 257 11.59 -9.43 -2.06
N VAL A 258 11.25 -8.65 -3.10
CA VAL A 258 11.90 -8.77 -4.41
C VAL A 258 13.38 -8.40 -4.34
N THR A 259 13.75 -7.41 -3.51
CA THR A 259 15.16 -7.04 -3.29
C THR A 259 15.95 -8.22 -2.74
N ILE A 260 15.43 -8.95 -1.75
CA ILE A 260 16.07 -10.15 -1.20
C ILE A 260 16.25 -11.24 -2.27
N LEU A 261 15.23 -11.47 -3.10
CA LEU A 261 15.30 -12.46 -4.17
C LEU A 261 16.32 -12.08 -5.26
N LEU A 262 16.36 -10.82 -5.67
CA LEU A 262 17.31 -10.34 -6.68
C LEU A 262 18.76 -10.35 -6.15
N GLU A 263 18.99 -10.01 -4.88
CA GLU A 263 20.30 -10.20 -4.22
C GLU A 263 20.69 -11.68 -4.23
N ALA A 264 19.76 -12.57 -3.91
CA ALA A 264 19.99 -14.02 -3.95
C ALA A 264 20.44 -14.48 -5.34
N PHE A 265 19.89 -13.89 -6.41
CA PHE A 265 20.25 -14.16 -7.80
C PHE A 265 21.63 -13.62 -8.21
N GLY A 266 22.30 -12.86 -7.35
CA GLY A 266 23.61 -12.26 -7.61
C GLY A 266 23.53 -10.92 -8.35
N PHE A 267 22.36 -10.27 -8.32
CA PHE A 267 22.17 -8.92 -8.84
C PHE A 267 22.40 -7.87 -7.76
N ASP A 268 22.42 -6.60 -8.21
CA ASP A 268 22.58 -5.42 -7.35
C ASP A 268 21.24 -4.64 -7.32
N PRO A 269 20.21 -5.13 -6.60
CA PRO A 269 18.85 -4.59 -6.74
C PRO A 269 18.67 -3.16 -6.25
N ILE A 270 19.45 -2.70 -5.27
CA ILE A 270 19.37 -1.31 -4.78
C ILE A 270 19.64 -0.34 -5.94
N ILE A 271 20.75 -0.52 -6.66
CA ILE A 271 21.09 0.32 -7.80
C ILE A 271 20.24 -0.03 -9.02
N GLY A 272 19.95 -1.30 -9.26
CA GLY A 272 19.21 -1.77 -10.42
C GLY A 272 17.74 -1.33 -10.43
N ILE A 273 16.99 -1.56 -9.34
CA ILE A 273 15.61 -1.07 -9.19
C ILE A 273 15.58 0.46 -9.30
N SER A 274 16.56 1.14 -8.68
CA SER A 274 16.67 2.60 -8.80
C SER A 274 16.87 3.03 -10.26
N ALA A 275 17.76 2.38 -11.02
CA ALA A 275 17.96 2.65 -12.45
C ALA A 275 16.69 2.47 -13.27
N LEU A 276 15.92 1.40 -13.03
CA LEU A 276 14.63 1.17 -13.70
C LEU A 276 13.60 2.27 -13.40
N ILE A 277 13.50 2.72 -12.13
CA ILE A 277 12.61 3.83 -11.75
C ILE A 277 13.05 5.13 -12.43
N ARG A 278 14.35 5.41 -12.45
CA ARG A 278 14.91 6.63 -13.05
C ARG A 278 14.60 6.72 -14.54
N LYS A 279 14.70 5.60 -15.26
CA LYS A 279 14.35 5.48 -16.69
C LYS A 279 12.85 5.31 -16.96
N SER A 280 12.01 5.45 -15.94
CA SER A 280 10.55 5.33 -16.00
C SER A 280 10.07 3.97 -16.54
N LEU A 281 10.83 2.89 -16.28
CA LEU A 281 10.48 1.53 -16.68
C LEU A 281 9.63 0.80 -15.63
N ILE A 282 9.77 1.20 -14.36
CA ILE A 282 8.94 0.73 -13.25
C ILE A 282 8.59 1.90 -12.34
N THR A 283 7.58 1.70 -11.50
CA THR A 283 7.14 2.63 -10.46
C THR A 283 6.88 1.88 -9.16
N ILE A 284 6.78 2.60 -8.05
CA ILE A 284 6.39 2.02 -6.76
C ILE A 284 4.99 2.55 -6.42
N VAL A 285 4.05 1.65 -6.16
CA VAL A 285 2.68 1.97 -5.72
C VAL A 285 2.49 1.37 -4.33
N GLY A 286 2.41 2.22 -3.31
CA GLY A 286 2.52 1.78 -1.91
C GLY A 286 3.93 1.22 -1.65
N SER A 287 4.03 -0.07 -1.29
CA SER A 287 5.31 -0.80 -1.17
C SER A 287 5.61 -1.72 -2.36
N LYS A 288 4.71 -1.80 -3.35
CA LYS A 288 4.78 -2.79 -4.43
C LYS A 288 5.46 -2.25 -5.68
N LEU A 289 6.22 -3.11 -6.36
CA LEU A 289 6.80 -2.83 -7.67
C LEU A 289 5.71 -2.90 -8.74
N TRP A 290 5.58 -1.84 -9.53
CA TRP A 290 4.61 -1.75 -10.60
C TRP A 290 5.27 -1.48 -11.94
N MET A 291 4.82 -2.17 -12.98
CA MET A 291 5.29 -2.03 -14.36
C MET A 291 4.07 -1.88 -15.28
N HIS A 292 4.12 -0.91 -16.18
CA HIS A 292 3.08 -0.69 -17.18
C HIS A 292 2.86 -1.96 -18.03
N ASP A 293 1.63 -2.29 -18.38
CA ASP A 293 1.28 -3.55 -19.06
C ASP A 293 2.05 -3.72 -20.37
N LEU A 294 2.11 -2.69 -21.22
CA LEU A 294 2.92 -2.73 -22.45
C LEU A 294 4.44 -2.88 -22.21
N LEU A 295 4.99 -2.41 -21.08
CA LEU A 295 6.39 -2.68 -20.72
C LEU A 295 6.59 -4.13 -20.26
N GLN A 296 5.60 -4.69 -19.57
CA GLN A 296 5.62 -6.09 -19.18
C GLN A 296 5.54 -6.99 -20.41
N GLU A 297 4.64 -6.70 -21.36
CA GLU A 297 4.56 -7.39 -22.65
C GLU A 297 5.85 -7.26 -23.45
N MET A 298 6.46 -6.07 -23.49
CA MET A 298 7.78 -5.87 -24.07
C MET A 298 8.82 -6.82 -23.44
N GLY A 299 8.82 -6.97 -22.11
CA GLY A 299 9.68 -7.92 -21.39
C GLY A 299 9.39 -9.38 -21.76
N TRP A 300 8.13 -9.75 -21.91
CA TRP A 300 7.70 -11.09 -22.35
C TRP A 300 8.17 -11.41 -23.77
N GLU A 301 8.02 -10.47 -24.71
CA GLU A 301 8.48 -10.61 -26.09
C GLU A 301 9.99 -10.74 -26.19
N LEU A 302 10.76 -10.01 -25.35
CA LEU A 302 12.21 -10.17 -25.30
C LEU A 302 12.63 -11.59 -24.88
N VAL A 303 11.93 -12.19 -23.90
CA VAL A 303 12.21 -13.58 -23.49
C VAL A 303 11.74 -14.58 -24.54
N ARG A 304 10.56 -14.38 -25.14
CA ARG A 304 10.08 -15.23 -26.25
C ARG A 304 11.04 -15.19 -27.44
N GLY A 305 11.67 -14.04 -27.69
CA GLY A 305 12.68 -13.84 -28.73
C GLY A 305 14.02 -14.54 -28.49
N GLU A 306 14.33 -15.01 -27.28
CA GLU A 306 15.57 -15.76 -26.99
C GLU A 306 15.67 -17.06 -27.80
N CYS A 307 14.53 -17.70 -28.08
CA CYS A 307 14.45 -18.90 -28.91
C CYS A 307 13.10 -19.01 -29.62
N HIS A 308 13.12 -19.11 -30.95
CA HIS A 308 11.91 -18.96 -31.76
C HIS A 308 10.92 -20.13 -31.64
N ASN A 309 11.40 -21.37 -31.38
CA ASN A 309 10.55 -22.57 -31.46
C ASN A 309 10.61 -23.52 -30.25
N GLU A 310 11.58 -23.38 -29.34
CA GLU A 310 11.77 -24.36 -28.26
C GLU A 310 11.56 -23.71 -26.88
N LEU A 311 10.39 -23.92 -26.28
CA LEU A 311 10.06 -23.44 -24.92
C LEU A 311 11.16 -23.77 -23.89
N GLY A 312 11.79 -24.94 -24.05
CA GLY A 312 12.89 -25.44 -23.23
C GLY A 312 14.13 -24.56 -23.19
N ASN A 313 14.31 -23.66 -24.16
CA ASN A 313 15.49 -22.82 -24.29
C ASN A 313 15.28 -21.37 -23.85
N ARG A 314 14.09 -21.02 -23.34
CA ARG A 314 13.83 -19.70 -22.75
C ARG A 314 14.44 -19.62 -21.35
N SER A 315 15.04 -18.48 -21.02
CA SER A 315 15.61 -18.24 -19.70
C SER A 315 14.56 -18.16 -18.59
N ARG A 316 13.35 -17.69 -18.91
CA ARG A 316 12.24 -17.49 -17.98
C ARG A 316 10.95 -18.07 -18.53
N LEU A 317 10.19 -18.74 -17.66
CA LEU A 317 8.88 -19.30 -18.00
C LEU A 317 7.88 -18.94 -16.91
N TRP A 318 6.77 -18.31 -17.30
CA TRP A 318 5.74 -17.82 -16.37
C TRP A 318 4.31 -18.19 -16.81
N GLN A 319 4.09 -18.54 -18.08
CA GLN A 319 2.78 -18.92 -18.59
C GLN A 319 2.45 -20.37 -18.15
N PRO A 320 1.34 -20.61 -17.43
CA PRO A 320 1.04 -21.95 -16.91
C PRO A 320 0.94 -23.04 -17.98
N ALA A 321 0.39 -22.73 -19.15
CA ALA A 321 0.27 -23.66 -20.27
C ALA A 321 1.66 -24.12 -20.78
N ASP A 322 2.55 -23.17 -21.08
CA ASP A 322 3.92 -23.42 -21.55
C ASP A 322 4.72 -24.21 -20.51
N VAL A 323 4.64 -23.81 -19.23
CA VAL A 323 5.36 -24.49 -18.15
C VAL A 323 4.86 -25.92 -17.98
N LEU A 324 3.54 -26.15 -18.05
CA LEU A 324 2.97 -27.50 -17.95
C LEU A 324 3.38 -28.39 -19.12
N ASP A 325 3.39 -27.88 -20.37
CA ASP A 325 3.87 -28.65 -21.52
C ASP A 325 5.34 -29.05 -21.34
N LEU A 326 6.17 -28.08 -20.91
CA LEU A 326 7.59 -28.28 -20.69
C LEU A 326 7.87 -29.33 -19.60
N LEU A 327 7.18 -29.24 -18.46
CA LEU A 327 7.39 -30.14 -17.33
C LEU A 327 6.84 -31.55 -17.58
N LYS A 328 5.69 -31.69 -18.26
CA LYS A 328 5.11 -33.01 -18.59
C LYS A 328 5.93 -33.78 -19.62
N ASN A 329 6.52 -33.06 -20.57
CA ASN A 329 7.27 -33.65 -21.68
C ASN A 329 8.78 -33.64 -21.45
N HIS A 330 9.26 -33.22 -20.27
CA HIS A 330 10.68 -33.17 -19.91
C HIS A 330 11.56 -32.35 -20.90
N LYS A 331 10.99 -31.31 -21.51
CA LYS A 331 11.64 -30.50 -22.56
C LYS A 331 12.55 -29.38 -22.04
N GLY A 332 12.68 -29.21 -20.72
CA GLY A 332 13.54 -28.16 -20.16
C GLY A 332 15.02 -28.38 -20.50
N SER A 333 15.79 -27.30 -20.64
CA SER A 333 17.24 -27.34 -20.84
C SER A 333 17.99 -26.49 -19.82
N ASP A 334 19.32 -26.48 -19.89
CA ASP A 334 20.18 -25.62 -19.04
C ASP A 334 20.01 -24.13 -19.33
N ALA A 335 19.29 -23.73 -20.38
CA ALA A 335 18.94 -22.34 -20.62
C ALA A 335 17.92 -21.81 -19.59
N VAL A 336 17.04 -22.67 -19.07
CA VAL A 336 15.98 -22.28 -18.12
C VAL A 336 16.59 -21.91 -16.78
N GLN A 337 16.40 -20.65 -16.39
CA GLN A 337 16.90 -20.08 -15.14
C GLN A 337 15.78 -19.83 -14.13
N GLY A 338 14.56 -19.53 -14.57
CA GLY A 338 13.43 -19.24 -13.69
C GLY A 338 12.11 -19.83 -14.16
N ILE A 339 11.37 -20.46 -13.25
CA ILE A 339 10.02 -20.98 -13.51
C ILE A 339 9.04 -20.45 -12.47
N VAL A 340 7.91 -19.95 -12.95
CA VAL A 340 6.72 -19.66 -12.14
C VAL A 340 5.53 -20.44 -12.68
N LEU A 341 4.96 -21.32 -11.86
CA LEU A 341 3.74 -22.07 -12.14
C LEU A 341 2.75 -21.90 -11.00
N SER A 342 1.77 -21.02 -11.19
CA SER A 342 0.68 -20.82 -10.23
C SER A 342 -0.63 -21.32 -10.81
N LEU A 343 -1.08 -22.49 -10.34
CA LEU A 343 -2.37 -23.07 -10.76
C LEU A 343 -3.46 -22.75 -9.72
N PRO A 344 -4.73 -22.56 -10.13
CA PRO A 344 -5.87 -22.52 -9.22
C PRO A 344 -6.00 -23.84 -8.42
N GLN A 345 -6.54 -23.78 -7.20
CA GLN A 345 -6.67 -24.98 -6.34
C GLN A 345 -7.49 -26.12 -6.98
N GLU A 346 -8.43 -25.78 -7.86
CA GLU A 346 -9.31 -26.72 -8.56
C GLU A 346 -8.58 -27.48 -9.69
N GLN A 347 -7.43 -26.97 -10.13
CA GLN A 347 -6.69 -27.50 -11.29
C GLN A 347 -5.40 -28.21 -10.89
N LYS A 348 -5.36 -28.87 -9.73
CA LYS A 348 -4.18 -29.63 -9.29
C LYS A 348 -3.71 -30.58 -10.39
N LYS A 349 -2.42 -30.48 -10.75
CA LYS A 349 -1.80 -31.35 -11.76
C LYS A 349 -0.75 -32.24 -11.12
N GLU A 350 -0.72 -33.48 -11.60
CA GLU A 350 0.32 -34.45 -11.27
C GLU A 350 1.48 -34.30 -12.26
N LEU A 351 2.70 -34.25 -11.73
CA LEU A 351 3.93 -34.28 -12.52
C LEU A 351 4.75 -35.52 -12.19
N LYS A 352 5.61 -35.91 -13.13
CA LYS A 352 6.59 -36.98 -12.94
C LYS A 352 7.80 -36.48 -12.14
N ARG A 353 8.47 -37.38 -11.44
CA ARG A 353 9.62 -37.08 -10.57
C ARG A 353 10.84 -36.51 -11.32
N GLU A 354 10.94 -36.80 -12.62
CA GLU A 354 12.01 -36.32 -13.51
C GLU A 354 11.68 -34.98 -14.21
N ALA A 355 10.55 -34.33 -13.88
CA ALA A 355 10.08 -33.12 -14.57
C ALA A 355 11.09 -31.95 -14.52
N LEU A 356 11.92 -31.89 -13.47
CA LEU A 356 12.89 -30.82 -13.25
C LEU A 356 14.35 -31.23 -13.54
N SER A 357 14.60 -32.48 -13.95
CA SER A 357 15.94 -33.07 -14.01
C SER A 357 16.86 -32.45 -15.06
N ASN A 358 16.30 -31.91 -16.14
CA ASN A 358 17.09 -31.38 -17.27
C ASN A 358 17.51 -29.90 -17.11
N MET A 359 17.03 -29.20 -16.08
CA MET A 359 17.25 -27.76 -15.90
C MET A 359 18.33 -27.50 -14.85
N LYS A 360 19.59 -27.77 -15.19
CA LYS A 360 20.67 -27.78 -14.19
C LYS A 360 21.09 -26.38 -13.74
N LYS A 361 20.74 -25.33 -14.49
CA LYS A 361 21.00 -23.91 -14.14
C LYS A 361 19.81 -23.16 -13.54
N LEU A 362 18.76 -23.86 -13.14
CA LEU A 362 17.57 -23.27 -12.54
C LEU A 362 17.91 -22.55 -11.22
N ARG A 363 17.77 -21.22 -11.20
CA ARG A 363 18.04 -20.37 -10.02
C ARG A 363 16.79 -20.05 -9.19
N PHE A 364 15.63 -20.03 -9.83
CA PHE A 364 14.36 -19.67 -9.19
C PHE A 364 13.25 -20.65 -9.59
N LEU A 365 12.54 -21.16 -8.60
CA LEU A 365 11.39 -22.03 -8.82
C LEU A 365 10.23 -21.60 -7.91
N LYS A 366 9.12 -21.19 -8.51
CA LYS A 366 7.85 -20.96 -7.83
C LYS A 366 6.79 -21.90 -8.39
N ILE A 367 6.24 -22.76 -7.54
CA ILE A 367 5.18 -23.70 -7.92
C ILE A 367 4.07 -23.68 -6.88
N SER A 368 2.82 -23.66 -7.34
CA SER A 368 1.63 -23.78 -6.50
C SER A 368 0.68 -24.83 -7.04
N ASN A 369 0.08 -25.63 -6.14
CA ASN A 369 -0.97 -26.61 -6.47
C ASN A 369 -0.53 -27.71 -7.46
N VAL A 370 0.72 -28.18 -7.35
CA VAL A 370 1.25 -29.31 -8.11
C VAL A 370 1.52 -30.49 -7.19
N VAL A 371 1.12 -31.70 -7.61
CA VAL A 371 1.29 -32.95 -6.88
C VAL A 371 2.42 -33.77 -7.49
N LEU A 372 3.28 -34.30 -6.63
CA LEU A 372 4.37 -35.21 -6.98
C LEU A 372 4.28 -36.46 -6.10
N PRO A 373 3.53 -37.50 -6.53
CA PRO A 373 3.26 -38.66 -5.69
C PRO A 373 4.52 -39.45 -5.34
N LEU A 374 5.50 -39.48 -6.24
CA LEU A 374 6.78 -40.16 -6.05
C LEU A 374 7.91 -39.22 -5.60
N GLY A 375 7.62 -37.94 -5.34
CA GLY A 375 8.61 -36.93 -5.00
C GLY A 375 9.40 -36.40 -6.21
N LEU A 376 10.56 -35.79 -5.95
CA LEU A 376 11.49 -35.28 -6.95
C LEU A 376 12.78 -36.07 -6.94
N ASP A 377 13.27 -36.41 -8.14
CA ASP A 377 14.58 -37.07 -8.30
C ASP A 377 15.74 -36.06 -8.20
N TYR A 378 15.55 -34.88 -8.78
CA TYR A 378 16.59 -33.85 -8.85
C TYR A 378 16.02 -32.44 -8.70
N LEU A 379 16.79 -31.59 -8.02
CA LEU A 379 16.65 -30.13 -8.02
C LEU A 379 18.01 -29.53 -8.31
N SER A 380 18.02 -28.46 -9.11
CA SER A 380 19.26 -27.78 -9.51
C SER A 380 20.11 -27.37 -8.31
N THR A 381 21.42 -27.62 -8.40
CA THR A 381 22.42 -27.13 -7.44
C THR A 381 22.64 -25.61 -7.54
N GLU A 382 22.17 -24.97 -8.61
CA GLU A 382 22.19 -23.52 -8.80
C GLU A 382 21.00 -22.79 -8.15
N LEU A 383 20.07 -23.54 -7.56
CA LEU A 383 18.84 -22.99 -6.98
C LEU A 383 19.14 -22.04 -5.81
N ARG A 384 18.62 -20.82 -5.93
CA ARG A 384 18.79 -19.72 -4.96
C ARG A 384 17.51 -19.38 -4.24
N ALA A 385 16.36 -19.54 -4.90
CA ALA A 385 15.06 -19.36 -4.28
C ALA A 385 14.08 -20.47 -4.69
N LEU A 386 13.43 -21.07 -3.70
CA LEU A 386 12.38 -22.06 -3.89
C LEU A 386 11.10 -21.59 -3.18
N GLU A 387 10.04 -21.39 -3.94
CA GLU A 387 8.68 -21.16 -3.44
C GLU A 387 7.79 -22.32 -3.87
N TRP A 388 7.29 -23.11 -2.92
CA TRP A 388 6.43 -24.24 -3.20
C TRP A 388 5.20 -24.26 -2.30
N HIS A 389 4.13 -23.64 -2.79
CA HIS A 389 2.87 -23.56 -2.06
C HIS A 389 2.15 -24.91 -2.10
N GLY A 390 1.82 -25.43 -0.92
CA GLY A 390 1.18 -26.74 -0.79
C GLY A 390 2.13 -27.90 -1.03
N TYR A 391 3.42 -27.76 -0.70
CA TYR A 391 4.43 -28.81 -0.89
C TYR A 391 3.94 -30.17 -0.34
N PRO A 392 3.93 -31.24 -1.16
CA PRO A 392 3.16 -32.46 -0.87
C PRO A 392 3.84 -33.40 0.11
N SER A 393 5.17 -33.38 0.19
CA SER A 393 5.94 -34.37 0.95
C SER A 393 6.08 -33.96 2.43
N LYS A 394 6.24 -34.97 3.30
CA LYS A 394 6.36 -34.78 4.77
C LYS A 394 7.73 -34.28 5.24
N LEU A 395 8.75 -34.35 4.38
CA LEU A 395 10.15 -34.01 4.62
C LEU A 395 10.77 -33.56 3.29
N LEU A 396 11.76 -32.66 3.33
CA LEU A 396 12.57 -32.39 2.14
C LEU A 396 13.43 -33.61 1.73
N PRO A 397 13.77 -33.75 0.44
CA PRO A 397 14.66 -34.81 -0.03
C PRO A 397 16.03 -34.77 0.65
N ARG A 398 16.65 -35.95 0.85
CA ARG A 398 18.01 -36.02 1.42
C ARG A 398 19.04 -35.30 0.55
N ALA A 399 18.96 -35.47 -0.77
CA ALA A 399 19.84 -34.83 -1.75
C ALA A 399 19.41 -33.40 -2.14
N PHE A 400 18.71 -32.68 -1.25
CA PHE A 400 18.20 -31.35 -1.55
C PHE A 400 19.32 -30.30 -1.63
N PRO A 401 19.39 -29.50 -2.70
CA PRO A 401 20.46 -28.54 -2.93
C PRO A 401 20.50 -27.49 -1.81
N SER A 402 21.70 -27.27 -1.26
CA SER A 402 21.88 -26.43 -0.07
C SER A 402 22.94 -25.34 -0.20
N GLU A 403 23.89 -25.48 -1.11
CA GLU A 403 25.06 -24.59 -1.20
C GLU A 403 24.75 -23.16 -1.66
N LYS A 404 23.73 -22.99 -2.51
CA LYS A 404 23.37 -21.70 -3.14
C LYS A 404 22.02 -21.15 -2.71
N LEU A 405 21.25 -21.90 -1.91
CA LEU A 405 19.90 -21.52 -1.51
C LEU A 405 19.93 -20.36 -0.51
N VAL A 406 19.18 -19.31 -0.81
CA VAL A 406 19.04 -18.09 0.00
C VAL A 406 17.62 -17.90 0.52
N HIS A 407 16.61 -18.35 -0.24
CA HIS A 407 15.21 -18.22 0.12
C HIS A 407 14.47 -19.56 -0.03
N LEU A 408 13.76 -19.96 1.03
CA LEU A 408 12.93 -21.16 1.04
C LEU A 408 11.53 -20.82 1.57
N ASN A 409 10.52 -20.99 0.73
CA ASN A 409 9.12 -20.78 1.06
C ASN A 409 8.34 -22.05 0.73
N LEU A 410 7.74 -22.68 1.73
CA LEU A 410 6.92 -23.88 1.60
C LEU A 410 5.56 -23.65 2.29
N CYS A 411 4.95 -22.50 2.05
CA CYS A 411 3.66 -22.13 2.65
C CYS A 411 2.56 -23.17 2.36
N GLY A 412 1.74 -23.46 3.36
CA GLY A 412 0.64 -24.42 3.27
C GLY A 412 1.09 -25.88 3.08
N SER A 413 2.35 -26.20 3.38
CA SER A 413 2.89 -27.54 3.13
C SER A 413 2.37 -28.62 4.09
N HIS A 414 2.55 -29.88 3.68
CA HIS A 414 2.30 -31.05 4.52
C HIS A 414 3.55 -31.54 5.28
N ILE A 415 4.59 -30.70 5.36
CA ILE A 415 5.83 -31.02 6.05
C ILE A 415 5.58 -31.26 7.54
N LYS A 416 6.18 -32.31 8.09
CA LYS A 416 6.22 -32.60 9.52
C LYS A 416 7.53 -32.15 10.17
N HIS A 417 8.63 -32.35 9.45
CA HIS A 417 9.98 -31.91 9.82
C HIS A 417 10.64 -31.36 8.54
N LEU A 418 11.31 -30.21 8.60
CA LEU A 418 11.92 -29.61 7.41
C LEU A 418 13.08 -30.47 6.89
N TRP A 419 14.01 -30.82 7.77
CA TRP A 419 15.06 -31.83 7.58
C TRP A 419 15.37 -32.52 8.91
N LYS A 420 16.09 -33.64 8.86
CA LYS A 420 16.57 -34.38 10.04
C LYS A 420 18.10 -34.28 10.12
N GLY A 421 18.60 -34.07 11.33
CA GLY A 421 20.03 -33.93 11.59
C GLY A 421 20.60 -32.58 11.13
N PHE A 422 21.92 -32.47 11.19
CA PHE A 422 22.67 -31.29 10.77
C PHE A 422 22.61 -31.09 9.25
N LYS A 423 22.41 -29.84 8.81
CA LYS A 423 22.44 -29.47 7.40
C LYS A 423 23.10 -28.11 7.23
N CYS A 424 24.12 -28.04 6.37
CA CYS A 424 24.87 -26.82 6.08
C CYS A 424 24.17 -26.02 4.97
N LEU A 425 23.67 -24.84 5.32
CA LEU A 425 22.88 -23.92 4.49
C LEU A 425 23.35 -22.48 4.75
N ASP A 426 24.66 -22.25 4.63
CA ASP A 426 25.28 -20.98 5.03
C ASP A 426 24.76 -19.75 4.29
N LYS A 427 24.18 -19.91 3.09
CA LYS A 427 23.62 -18.77 2.33
C LYS A 427 22.14 -18.49 2.61
N LEU A 428 21.46 -19.37 3.36
CA LEU A 428 20.02 -19.29 3.59
C LEU A 428 19.72 -18.11 4.52
N LYS A 429 18.96 -17.14 4.00
CA LYS A 429 18.54 -15.93 4.70
C LYS A 429 17.07 -15.95 5.11
N SER A 430 16.22 -16.71 4.43
CA SER A 430 14.78 -16.69 4.69
C SER A 430 14.16 -18.08 4.62
N ILE A 431 13.36 -18.41 5.63
CA ILE A 431 12.50 -19.60 5.68
C ILE A 431 11.07 -19.15 5.96
N ASP A 432 10.15 -19.50 5.06
CA ASP A 432 8.70 -19.34 5.25
C ASP A 432 8.00 -20.70 5.19
N LEU A 433 7.38 -21.09 6.31
CA LEU A 433 6.57 -22.31 6.44
C LEU A 433 5.14 -21.96 6.88
N LYS A 434 4.67 -20.74 6.61
CA LYS A 434 3.32 -20.30 7.00
C LYS A 434 2.24 -21.32 6.63
N ASP A 435 1.28 -21.52 7.50
CA ASP A 435 0.15 -22.45 7.36
C ASP A 435 0.54 -23.92 7.12
N SER A 436 1.77 -24.31 7.44
CA SER A 436 2.21 -25.71 7.43
C SER A 436 1.63 -26.46 8.63
N ALA A 437 0.34 -26.78 8.57
CA ALA A 437 -0.43 -27.34 9.69
C ALA A 437 0.06 -28.70 10.20
N SER A 438 0.94 -29.38 9.46
CA SER A 438 1.54 -30.67 9.85
C SER A 438 2.88 -30.54 10.58
N LEU A 439 3.49 -29.36 10.62
CA LEU A 439 4.81 -29.15 11.21
C LEU A 439 4.76 -29.42 12.71
N ILE A 440 5.68 -30.26 13.23
CA ILE A 440 5.68 -30.70 14.63
C ILE A 440 6.78 -29.99 15.44
N GLU A 441 7.95 -29.82 14.83
CA GLU A 441 9.14 -29.19 15.40
C GLU A 441 9.96 -28.46 14.32
N THR A 442 10.72 -27.45 14.71
CA THR A 442 11.67 -26.79 13.82
C THR A 442 12.93 -27.63 13.63
N PRO A 443 13.69 -27.43 12.53
CA PRO A 443 14.97 -28.08 12.33
C PRO A 443 16.05 -27.59 13.29
N ASP A 444 17.17 -28.31 13.30
CA ASP A 444 18.45 -27.78 13.79
C ASP A 444 18.94 -26.64 12.87
N PHE A 445 19.20 -25.48 13.48
CA PHE A 445 19.65 -24.24 12.85
C PHE A 445 21.16 -24.01 12.95
N THR A 446 21.93 -24.91 13.58
CA THR A 446 23.39 -24.76 13.73
C THR A 446 24.12 -24.56 12.40
N GLY A 447 23.66 -25.21 11.33
CA GLY A 447 24.20 -25.05 9.97
C GLY A 447 23.54 -23.94 9.15
N VAL A 448 22.79 -23.01 9.77
CA VAL A 448 22.07 -21.92 9.08
C VAL A 448 22.35 -20.55 9.74
N PRO A 449 23.62 -20.16 9.90
CA PRO A 449 24.00 -19.00 10.72
C PRO A 449 23.53 -17.65 10.17
N ASN A 450 23.20 -17.57 8.88
CA ASN A 450 22.85 -16.33 8.19
C ASN A 450 21.35 -16.11 8.04
N LEU A 451 20.51 -16.85 8.77
CA LEU A 451 19.06 -16.70 8.71
C LEU A 451 18.62 -15.34 9.27
N GLU A 452 17.93 -14.56 8.43
CA GLU A 452 17.39 -13.23 8.74
C GLU A 452 15.88 -13.26 8.96
N ARG A 453 15.14 -14.17 8.32
CA ARG A 453 13.67 -14.25 8.42
C ARG A 453 13.19 -15.69 8.63
N LEU A 454 12.36 -15.89 9.66
CA LEU A 454 11.70 -17.16 9.95
C LEU A 454 10.20 -16.95 10.21
N THR A 455 9.38 -17.40 9.26
CA THR A 455 7.91 -17.33 9.34
C THR A 455 7.32 -18.73 9.53
N LEU A 456 6.64 -18.93 10.66
CA LEU A 456 5.94 -20.15 11.08
C LEU A 456 4.47 -19.87 11.40
N GLU A 457 3.92 -18.72 10.94
CA GLU A 457 2.52 -18.33 11.19
C GLU A 457 1.56 -19.47 10.83
N GLY A 458 0.57 -19.76 11.67
CA GLY A 458 -0.46 -20.76 11.38
C GLY A 458 0.01 -22.23 11.47
N CYS A 459 1.24 -22.51 11.91
CA CYS A 459 1.71 -23.88 12.16
C CYS A 459 1.06 -24.49 13.41
N THR A 460 -0.21 -24.89 13.32
CA THR A 460 -1.04 -25.25 14.48
C THR A 460 -0.58 -26.46 15.28
N LYS A 461 0.16 -27.40 14.67
CA LYS A 461 0.74 -28.59 15.34
C LYS A 461 2.17 -28.37 15.85
N LEU A 462 2.80 -27.23 15.54
CA LEU A 462 4.14 -26.92 16.00
C LEU A 462 4.13 -26.91 17.52
N SER A 463 4.88 -27.81 18.12
CA SER A 463 4.84 -28.07 19.57
C SER A 463 6.18 -27.84 20.25
N LYS A 464 7.28 -28.03 19.51
CA LYS A 464 8.65 -27.87 19.99
C LYS A 464 9.42 -26.98 19.04
N VAL A 465 10.43 -26.33 19.58
CA VAL A 465 11.34 -25.52 18.79
C VAL A 465 12.77 -25.81 19.22
N HIS A 466 13.66 -25.96 18.25
CA HIS A 466 14.99 -26.50 18.46
C HIS A 466 15.89 -25.47 19.14
N PRO A 467 16.62 -25.81 20.24
CA PRO A 467 17.39 -24.85 21.04
C PRO A 467 18.37 -23.98 20.24
N SER A 468 18.89 -24.50 19.12
CA SER A 468 19.81 -23.77 18.24
C SER A 468 19.25 -22.49 17.61
N ILE A 469 17.96 -22.16 17.76
CA ILE A 469 17.45 -20.84 17.34
C ILE A 469 18.21 -19.72 18.05
N SER A 470 18.70 -19.98 19.27
CA SER A 470 19.50 -19.06 20.07
C SER A 470 20.77 -18.62 19.34
N ASN A 471 21.28 -19.44 18.42
CA ASN A 471 22.49 -19.17 17.65
C ASN A 471 22.24 -18.22 16.46
N LEU A 472 20.98 -17.90 16.14
CA LEU A 472 20.64 -17.09 14.97
C LEU A 472 20.82 -15.59 15.22
N ARG A 473 22.07 -15.14 15.29
CA ARG A 473 22.43 -13.73 15.60
C ARG A 473 21.98 -12.72 14.55
N ARG A 474 21.71 -13.15 13.32
CA ARG A 474 21.24 -12.30 12.20
C ARG A 474 19.72 -12.29 12.03
N LEU A 475 18.97 -12.99 12.87
CA LEU A 475 17.52 -13.10 12.74
C LEU A 475 16.87 -11.75 13.02
N ARG A 476 16.21 -11.18 12.01
CA ARG A 476 15.47 -9.91 12.03
C ARG A 476 13.97 -10.11 12.19
N LEU A 477 13.42 -11.20 11.64
CA LEU A 477 11.99 -11.50 11.73
C LEU A 477 11.78 -12.92 12.26
N LEU A 478 11.00 -13.05 13.33
CA LEU A 478 10.51 -14.32 13.86
C LEU A 478 9.00 -14.25 14.11
N ASN A 479 8.22 -14.90 13.25
CA ASN A 479 6.77 -14.90 13.34
C ASN A 479 6.24 -16.32 13.59
N MET A 480 5.72 -16.60 14.79
CA MET A 480 5.05 -17.86 15.15
C MET A 480 3.58 -17.65 15.51
N LYS A 481 2.94 -16.59 14.98
CA LYS A 481 1.53 -16.30 15.24
C LYS A 481 0.65 -17.53 14.95
N ASN A 482 -0.36 -17.77 15.78
CA ASN A 482 -1.30 -18.89 15.68
C ASN A 482 -0.66 -20.29 15.74
N CYS A 483 0.54 -20.45 16.31
CA CYS A 483 1.11 -21.76 16.64
C CYS A 483 0.44 -22.37 17.89
N LYS A 484 -0.80 -22.82 17.73
CA LYS A 484 -1.69 -23.21 18.86
C LYS A 484 -1.14 -24.34 19.74
N SER A 485 -0.31 -25.23 19.21
CA SER A 485 0.27 -26.35 19.96
C SER A 485 1.60 -26.04 20.64
N LEU A 486 2.13 -24.84 20.46
CA LEU A 486 3.48 -24.47 20.88
C LEU A 486 3.60 -24.57 22.41
N ARG A 487 4.50 -25.44 22.87
CA ARG A 487 4.84 -25.63 24.28
C ARG A 487 6.31 -25.30 24.44
N ILE A 488 6.62 -24.07 24.86
CA ILE A 488 8.02 -23.67 25.12
C ILE A 488 8.40 -24.17 26.52
N THR A 489 9.52 -24.89 26.62
CA THR A 489 10.02 -25.44 27.89
C THR A 489 11.24 -24.71 28.44
N SER A 490 12.14 -24.22 27.59
CA SER A 490 13.31 -23.38 27.93
C SER A 490 14.22 -23.31 26.72
N TRP A 491 14.28 -22.17 26.05
CA TRP A 491 15.29 -21.90 25.03
C TRP A 491 15.49 -20.39 24.96
N ASP A 492 16.75 -20.02 24.82
CA ASP A 492 17.18 -18.64 24.79
C ASP A 492 16.95 -18.09 23.40
N ILE A 493 16.42 -16.87 23.29
CA ILE A 493 16.43 -16.17 22.01
C ILE A 493 17.50 -15.08 22.11
N SER A 494 18.52 -15.20 21.24
CA SER A 494 19.43 -14.10 20.99
C SER A 494 18.71 -13.03 20.20
N LEU A 495 18.58 -11.84 20.77
CA LEU A 495 17.80 -10.75 20.18
C LEU A 495 18.65 -9.68 19.49
N GLU A 496 19.97 -9.90 19.37
CA GLU A 496 20.96 -8.93 18.83
C GLU A 496 20.50 -8.20 17.55
N SER A 497 19.82 -8.89 16.62
CA SER A 497 19.36 -8.32 15.35
C SER A 497 17.84 -8.35 15.13
N LEU A 498 17.05 -8.80 16.11
CA LEU A 498 15.61 -9.03 15.89
C LEU A 498 14.87 -7.69 15.80
N GLU A 499 14.07 -7.50 14.76
CA GLU A 499 13.26 -6.30 14.50
C GLU A 499 11.77 -6.57 14.71
N ILE A 500 11.31 -7.77 14.32
CA ILE A 500 9.91 -8.21 14.36
C ILE A 500 9.82 -9.56 15.08
N PHE A 501 9.06 -9.60 16.16
CA PHE A 501 8.73 -10.81 16.90
C PHE A 501 7.23 -10.95 17.10
N ASN A 502 6.66 -12.11 16.79
CA ASN A 502 5.22 -12.35 16.96
C ASN A 502 4.91 -13.76 17.48
N LEU A 503 4.29 -13.84 18.66
CA LEU A 503 3.79 -15.09 19.26
C LEU A 503 2.25 -15.08 19.43
N SER A 504 1.54 -14.12 18.86
CA SER A 504 0.09 -13.95 19.06
C SER A 504 -0.69 -15.23 18.73
N GLY A 505 -1.70 -15.60 19.52
CA GLY A 505 -2.55 -16.76 19.28
C GLY A 505 -1.92 -18.12 19.62
N CYS A 506 -0.78 -18.15 20.31
CA CYS A 506 -0.16 -19.39 20.80
C CYS A 506 -0.87 -19.91 22.06
N ALA A 507 -2.04 -20.55 21.88
CA ALA A 507 -2.93 -20.93 22.98
C ALA A 507 -2.32 -21.85 24.04
N ARG A 508 -1.34 -22.71 23.71
CA ARG A 508 -0.68 -23.64 24.66
C ARG A 508 0.66 -23.12 25.23
N LEU A 509 1.05 -21.90 24.87
CA LEU A 509 2.26 -21.28 25.36
C LEU A 509 2.11 -20.97 26.86
N LYS A 510 2.93 -21.59 27.71
CA LYS A 510 2.90 -21.39 29.17
C LYS A 510 3.87 -20.33 29.67
N ARG A 511 5.05 -20.26 29.04
CA ARG A 511 6.16 -19.38 29.40
C ARG A 511 6.67 -18.67 28.16
N PHE A 512 7.09 -17.43 28.33
CA PHE A 512 7.79 -16.67 27.31
C PHE A 512 9.28 -17.08 27.26
N PRO A 513 9.95 -17.08 26.09
CA PRO A 513 11.37 -17.42 25.99
C PRO A 513 12.26 -16.43 26.75
N GLU A 514 13.37 -16.90 27.33
CA GLU A 514 14.35 -16.01 27.96
C GLU A 514 15.12 -15.21 26.90
N ILE A 515 15.32 -13.92 27.16
CA ILE A 515 16.02 -12.99 26.29
C ILE A 515 17.51 -12.96 26.66
N VAL A 516 18.39 -13.34 25.74
CA VAL A 516 19.85 -13.35 25.96
C VAL A 516 20.52 -12.33 25.03
N GLY A 517 21.38 -11.47 25.59
CA GLY A 517 22.17 -10.46 24.86
C GLY A 517 22.44 -9.19 25.69
N GLU A 518 23.64 -8.60 25.55
CA GLU A 518 24.13 -7.47 26.37
C GLU A 518 23.99 -6.07 25.73
N ASN A 519 23.34 -5.90 24.56
CA ASN A 519 23.34 -4.59 23.87
C ASN A 519 21.99 -4.15 23.26
N LEU A 520 21.80 -2.83 23.26
CA LEU A 520 20.67 -2.03 22.80
C LEU A 520 20.01 -2.54 21.51
N PHE A 521 18.88 -3.22 21.68
CA PHE A 521 18.13 -3.90 20.63
C PHE A 521 17.27 -2.92 19.82
N ARG A 522 17.35 -2.95 18.48
CA ARG A 522 16.51 -2.15 17.56
C ARG A 522 15.24 -2.93 17.15
N TRP A 523 14.14 -2.78 17.90
CA TRP A 523 12.84 -3.33 17.50
C TRP A 523 12.00 -2.22 16.88
N GLU A 524 11.80 -2.23 15.55
CA GLU A 524 11.00 -1.19 14.88
C GLU A 524 9.49 -1.47 14.95
N CYS A 525 9.05 -2.70 15.21
CA CYS A 525 7.62 -3.04 15.31
C CYS A 525 7.41 -4.38 16.03
N TYR A 526 7.18 -4.34 17.34
CA TYR A 526 6.65 -5.50 18.03
C TYR A 526 5.11 -5.47 18.02
N ARG A 527 4.50 -6.45 17.35
CA ARG A 527 3.04 -6.65 17.37
C ARG A 527 2.69 -8.03 17.92
N GLY A 528 2.84 -8.14 19.23
CA GLY A 528 1.89 -8.85 20.08
C GLY A 528 2.26 -10.27 20.51
N ILE A 529 2.22 -10.52 21.82
CA ILE A 529 1.88 -11.82 22.42
C ILE A 529 0.40 -11.78 22.79
N THR A 530 -0.46 -11.45 21.84
CA THR A 530 -1.89 -11.36 22.12
C THR A 530 -2.53 -12.73 22.09
N SER A 531 -3.65 -12.94 22.79
CA SER A 531 -4.44 -14.17 22.71
C SER A 531 -3.65 -15.46 23.04
N CYS A 532 -2.64 -15.36 23.90
CA CYS A 532 -1.91 -16.50 24.47
C CYS A 532 -2.50 -16.86 25.84
N SER A 533 -3.66 -17.52 25.82
CA SER A 533 -4.52 -17.72 26.99
C SER A 533 -3.89 -18.53 28.15
N ASN A 534 -2.79 -19.25 27.91
CA ASN A 534 -2.08 -20.02 28.94
C ASN A 534 -0.75 -19.39 29.37
N LEU A 535 -0.39 -18.22 28.84
CA LEU A 535 0.86 -17.54 29.20
C LEU A 535 0.70 -16.89 30.57
N ILE A 536 1.51 -17.29 31.55
CA ILE A 536 1.35 -16.88 32.96
C ILE A 536 2.37 -15.81 33.36
N GLU A 537 3.53 -15.77 32.71
CA GLU A 537 4.65 -14.89 33.07
C GLU A 537 5.38 -14.36 31.83
N ILE A 538 5.97 -13.17 31.98
CA ILE A 538 6.93 -12.54 31.05
C ILE A 538 8.25 -12.40 31.83
N PRO A 539 9.41 -12.65 31.23
CA PRO A 539 10.68 -12.61 31.95
C PRO A 539 11.09 -11.17 32.31
N GLU A 540 11.82 -11.03 33.42
CA GLU A 540 12.37 -9.77 33.94
C GLU A 540 13.49 -9.16 33.06
N ASN A 541 13.96 -9.85 32.03
CA ASN A 541 14.89 -9.27 31.05
C ASN A 541 14.19 -8.59 29.87
N ILE A 542 12.85 -8.53 29.83
CA ILE A 542 12.10 -7.75 28.82
C ILE A 542 12.46 -6.26 28.86
N GLY A 543 12.87 -5.75 30.03
CA GLY A 543 13.30 -4.37 30.20
C GLY A 543 14.55 -3.99 29.41
N ASN A 544 15.35 -4.99 28.99
CA ASN A 544 16.58 -4.73 28.25
C ASN A 544 16.30 -4.30 26.79
N VAL A 545 15.07 -4.43 26.30
CA VAL A 545 14.66 -4.12 24.92
C VAL A 545 14.37 -2.62 24.74
N GLU A 546 15.41 -1.80 24.79
CA GLU A 546 15.26 -0.33 24.88
C GLU A 546 14.52 0.33 23.69
N CYS A 547 14.56 -0.22 22.46
CA CYS A 547 13.86 0.35 21.31
C CYS A 547 12.41 -0.13 21.10
N LEU A 548 11.83 -0.92 22.02
CA LEU A 548 10.46 -1.41 21.90
C LEU A 548 9.45 -0.23 21.84
N GLU A 549 8.73 -0.06 20.72
CA GLU A 549 7.73 1.00 20.54
C GLU A 549 6.28 0.58 20.85
N GLU A 550 5.90 -0.65 20.53
CA GLU A 550 4.55 -1.19 20.71
C GLU A 550 4.63 -2.51 21.51
N LEU A 551 3.76 -2.73 22.50
CA LEU A 551 3.69 -3.98 23.28
C LEU A 551 2.23 -4.36 23.56
N ASP A 552 1.72 -5.37 22.85
CA ASP A 552 0.38 -5.93 23.10
C ASP A 552 0.46 -7.33 23.70
N ILE A 553 -0.02 -7.46 24.94
CA ILE A 553 -0.06 -8.70 25.74
C ILE A 553 -1.53 -9.02 26.06
N SER A 554 -2.48 -8.43 25.34
CA SER A 554 -3.90 -8.64 25.59
C SER A 554 -4.32 -10.10 25.49
N ARG A 555 -5.33 -10.49 26.27
CA ARG A 555 -5.93 -11.84 26.29
C ARG A 555 -4.91 -12.94 26.64
N THR A 556 -4.04 -12.66 27.61
CA THR A 556 -3.12 -13.64 28.22
C THR A 556 -3.56 -13.99 29.64
N ALA A 557 -2.90 -14.97 30.29
CA ALA A 557 -3.13 -15.31 31.69
C ALA A 557 -2.11 -14.65 32.65
N ILE A 558 -1.41 -13.60 32.18
CA ILE A 558 -0.36 -12.93 32.95
C ILE A 558 -1.00 -12.06 34.02
N ARG A 559 -0.57 -12.26 35.27
CA ARG A 559 -1.19 -11.63 36.46
C ARG A 559 -0.39 -10.47 37.03
N GLN A 560 0.87 -10.35 36.66
CA GLN A 560 1.80 -9.36 37.17
C GLN A 560 2.66 -8.82 36.03
N MET A 561 2.88 -7.51 36.04
CA MET A 561 3.83 -6.86 35.16
C MET A 561 5.27 -7.08 35.67
N PRO A 562 6.23 -7.46 34.81
CA PRO A 562 7.62 -7.61 35.24
C PRO A 562 8.16 -6.27 35.72
N SER A 563 8.98 -6.27 36.77
CA SER A 563 9.53 -5.04 37.35
C SER A 563 10.40 -4.26 36.36
N SER A 564 11.07 -4.97 35.46
CA SER A 564 11.96 -4.43 34.44
C SER A 564 11.27 -3.64 33.33
N ILE A 565 9.95 -3.77 33.15
CA ILE A 565 9.20 -3.12 32.06
C ILE A 565 9.34 -1.58 32.07
N VAL A 566 9.69 -1.04 33.24
CA VAL A 566 9.95 0.38 33.47
C VAL A 566 11.21 0.88 32.75
N TYR A 567 12.10 -0.01 32.30
CA TYR A 567 13.30 0.36 31.55
C TYR A 567 13.05 0.60 30.05
N LEU A 568 11.82 0.39 29.56
CA LEU A 568 11.44 0.55 28.15
C LEU A 568 11.18 2.03 27.78
N LYS A 569 12.25 2.79 27.56
CA LYS A 569 12.18 4.25 27.34
C LYS A 569 11.47 4.69 26.06
N ASN A 570 11.43 3.86 25.02
CA ASN A 570 10.85 4.19 23.71
C ASN A 570 9.41 3.68 23.51
N LEU A 571 8.80 3.07 24.53
CA LEU A 571 7.46 2.49 24.43
C LEU A 571 6.39 3.57 24.24
N LYS A 572 5.68 3.52 23.11
CA LYS A 572 4.59 4.43 22.72
C LYS A 572 3.21 3.81 22.96
N GLU A 573 3.05 2.51 22.74
CA GLU A 573 1.78 1.81 22.92
C GLU A 573 1.91 0.58 23.82
N LEU A 574 1.05 0.48 24.84
CA LEU A 574 1.01 -0.65 25.77
C LEU A 574 -0.42 -1.15 25.94
N SER A 575 -0.66 -2.44 25.66
CA SER A 575 -1.96 -3.08 25.81
C SER A 575 -1.87 -4.36 26.64
N TRP A 576 -2.65 -4.39 27.72
CA TRP A 576 -2.82 -5.51 28.66
C TRP A 576 -4.29 -5.92 28.77
N SER A 577 -5.11 -5.58 27.78
CA SER A 577 -6.56 -5.83 27.84
C SER A 577 -6.88 -7.31 28.09
N ARG A 578 -7.83 -7.61 28.99
CA ARG A 578 -8.30 -8.99 29.27
C ARG A 578 -7.23 -9.94 29.83
N CYS A 579 -6.35 -9.47 30.72
CA CYS A 579 -5.30 -10.28 31.36
C CYS A 579 -5.68 -10.82 32.77
N SER A 580 -6.91 -11.29 33.00
CA SER A 580 -7.40 -11.70 34.33
C SER A 580 -7.18 -13.17 34.69
N GLY A 581 -6.50 -13.95 33.83
CA GLY A 581 -6.22 -15.38 34.09
C GLY A 581 -7.47 -16.28 34.15
N GLN A 582 -8.65 -15.78 33.77
CA GLN A 582 -9.86 -16.57 33.63
C GLN A 582 -9.97 -17.18 32.23
N VAL A 583 -10.09 -18.50 32.17
CA VAL A 583 -10.50 -19.21 30.95
C VAL A 583 -12.01 -19.05 30.84
N SER A 584 -12.51 -18.21 29.93
CA SER A 584 -13.93 -18.20 29.60
C SER A 584 -14.29 -19.55 28.95
N THR A 585 -15.06 -20.39 29.64
CA THR A 585 -15.56 -21.68 29.13
C THR A 585 -16.86 -21.57 28.34
N SER A 586 -17.34 -20.39 27.98
CA SER A 586 -18.64 -20.21 27.29
C SER A 586 -18.48 -19.70 25.86
N LEU A 587 -18.37 -20.63 24.90
CA LEU A 587 -18.54 -20.36 23.46
C LEU A 587 -20.01 -20.22 23.01
N LEU A 588 -20.97 -20.07 23.94
CA LEU A 588 -22.39 -20.23 23.62
C LEU A 588 -23.32 -19.03 23.82
N PHE A 589 -22.93 -17.92 24.46
CA PHE A 589 -23.81 -16.73 24.56
C PHE A 589 -23.01 -15.41 24.65
N PRO A 590 -23.20 -14.42 23.73
CA PRO A 590 -22.46 -13.15 23.76
C PRO A 590 -22.98 -12.08 24.73
N CYS A 591 -24.04 -12.31 25.50
CA CYS A 591 -24.68 -11.26 26.30
C CYS A 591 -25.17 -11.80 27.64
N LEU A 592 -24.36 -11.69 28.70
CA LEU A 592 -24.75 -11.51 30.11
C LEU A 592 -23.50 -11.01 30.88
N PRO A 593 -23.56 -9.91 31.66
CA PRO A 593 -22.41 -9.36 32.36
C PRO A 593 -22.20 -10.07 33.70
N GLU A 594 -21.40 -11.13 33.73
CA GLU A 594 -20.91 -11.68 35.01
C GLU A 594 -19.79 -10.80 35.56
N VAL A 595 -19.93 -10.36 36.82
CA VAL A 595 -18.85 -9.77 37.60
C VAL A 595 -17.70 -10.77 37.60
N CYS A 596 -16.56 -10.44 36.98
CA CYS A 596 -15.41 -11.34 36.90
C CYS A 596 -14.83 -11.60 38.30
N ALA A 597 -15.30 -12.65 39.00
CA ALA A 597 -14.77 -13.08 40.28
C ALA A 597 -13.42 -13.80 40.07
N GLY A 598 -12.33 -13.05 39.98
CA GLY A 598 -10.98 -13.56 39.80
C GLY A 598 -9.94 -12.78 40.59
N PRO A 599 -8.69 -13.28 40.70
CA PRO A 599 -7.60 -12.53 41.32
C PRO A 599 -7.31 -11.23 40.54
N ASN A 600 -6.93 -10.17 41.25
CA ASN A 600 -6.67 -8.85 40.67
C ASN A 600 -5.36 -8.84 39.86
N PHE A 601 -5.32 -8.02 38.81
CA PHE A 601 -4.09 -7.72 38.09
C PHE A 601 -3.18 -6.79 38.91
N LEU A 602 -1.90 -7.14 39.08
CA LEU A 602 -0.93 -6.35 39.85
C LEU A 602 -0.05 -5.49 38.94
N LEU A 603 -0.22 -4.18 39.06
CA LEU A 603 0.67 -3.18 38.44
C LEU A 603 1.93 -2.97 39.30
N PRO A 604 3.08 -2.56 38.72
CA PRO A 604 4.26 -2.23 39.51
C PRO A 604 3.98 -1.03 40.43
N ALA A 605 4.71 -0.95 41.55
CA ALA A 605 4.59 0.12 42.53
C ALA A 605 4.87 1.53 41.95
N SER A 606 5.51 1.62 40.78
CA SER A 606 5.72 2.86 40.06
C SER A 606 5.63 2.65 38.54
N LEU A 607 4.72 3.40 37.89
CA LEU A 607 4.65 3.54 36.43
C LEU A 607 5.38 4.81 35.94
N SER A 608 6.10 5.48 36.85
CA SER A 608 6.76 6.76 36.60
C SER A 608 7.75 6.80 35.42
N PRO A 609 8.37 5.69 34.96
CA PRO A 609 9.33 5.74 33.85
C PRO A 609 8.73 5.71 32.44
N PHE A 610 7.40 5.60 32.28
CA PHE A 610 6.71 5.62 30.97
C PHE A 610 6.53 7.03 30.39
N SER A 611 7.59 7.83 30.32
CA SER A 611 7.51 9.22 29.84
C SER A 611 7.17 9.35 28.34
N SER A 612 7.41 8.30 27.56
CA SER A 612 7.21 8.27 26.09
C SER A 612 5.87 7.64 25.66
N LEU A 613 5.11 7.07 26.61
CA LEU A 613 3.89 6.33 26.32
C LEU A 613 2.78 7.27 25.86
N VAL A 614 2.18 6.97 24.70
CA VAL A 614 1.11 7.75 24.07
C VAL A 614 -0.26 7.09 24.31
N SER A 615 -0.31 5.75 24.31
CA SER A 615 -1.54 4.96 24.46
C SER A 615 -1.38 3.82 25.47
N LEU A 616 -2.31 3.74 26.43
CA LEU A 616 -2.37 2.69 27.45
C LEU A 616 -3.75 2.02 27.48
N ASN A 617 -3.79 0.70 27.33
CA ASN A 617 -5.03 -0.09 27.39
C ASN A 617 -4.97 -1.15 28.51
N LEU A 618 -5.74 -0.93 29.57
CA LEU A 618 -5.92 -1.82 30.73
C LEU A 618 -7.39 -2.26 30.87
N SER A 619 -8.12 -2.34 29.75
CA SER A 619 -9.54 -2.73 29.79
C SER A 619 -9.73 -4.20 30.20
N TYR A 620 -10.81 -4.51 30.92
CA TYR A 620 -11.16 -5.88 31.37
C TYR A 620 -10.05 -6.60 32.16
N CYS A 621 -9.31 -5.87 33.00
CA CYS A 621 -8.21 -6.40 33.80
C CYS A 621 -8.60 -6.73 35.25
N ASN A 622 -9.89 -6.62 35.59
CA ASN A 622 -10.40 -6.78 36.96
C ASN A 622 -9.69 -5.83 37.96
N LEU A 623 -9.44 -4.59 37.55
CA LEU A 623 -8.88 -3.57 38.44
C LEU A 623 -9.92 -3.13 39.47
N ILE A 624 -9.51 -3.03 40.73
CA ILE A 624 -10.30 -2.52 41.87
C ILE A 624 -9.76 -1.18 42.37
N ASP A 625 -10.41 -0.56 43.37
CA ASP A 625 -9.90 0.66 43.98
C ASP A 625 -8.50 0.45 44.57
N GLY A 626 -7.60 1.40 44.32
CA GLY A 626 -6.19 1.32 44.73
C GLY A 626 -5.30 0.44 43.83
N ALA A 627 -5.84 -0.20 42.78
CA ALA A 627 -5.05 -1.02 41.86
C ALA A 627 -4.15 -0.19 40.92
N LEU A 628 -4.59 1.01 40.55
CA LEU A 628 -3.79 1.96 39.76
C LEU A 628 -2.87 2.76 40.71
N PRO A 629 -1.57 2.88 40.41
CA PRO A 629 -0.63 3.56 41.31
C PRO A 629 -0.89 5.08 41.39
N ASN A 630 -0.60 5.65 42.55
CA ASN A 630 -0.84 7.08 42.85
C ASN A 630 0.08 8.04 42.06
N TYR A 631 1.11 7.53 41.37
CA TYR A 631 2.12 8.31 40.65
C TYR A 631 2.00 8.16 39.11
N MET A 632 0.81 8.43 38.55
CA MET A 632 0.58 8.46 37.09
C MET A 632 0.97 9.81 36.45
N ASP A 633 1.13 10.85 37.26
CA ASP A 633 1.48 12.23 36.90
C ASP A 633 2.76 12.35 36.05
N ARG A 634 3.64 11.36 36.13
CA ARG A 634 4.92 11.31 35.39
C ARG A 634 4.80 10.75 33.96
N MET A 635 3.64 10.24 33.54
CA MET A 635 3.36 9.84 32.15
C MET A 635 3.01 11.05 31.28
N SER A 636 3.96 11.97 31.10
CA SER A 636 3.76 13.28 30.48
C SER A 636 3.34 13.28 29.00
N SER A 637 3.42 12.13 28.31
CA SER A 637 3.10 11.99 26.88
C SER A 637 1.79 11.24 26.61
N LEU A 638 1.11 10.75 27.64
CA LEU A 638 -0.07 9.90 27.49
C LEU A 638 -1.25 10.70 26.93
N MET A 639 -1.73 10.32 25.75
CA MET A 639 -2.87 10.95 25.07
C MET A 639 -4.14 10.10 25.14
N GLN A 640 -4.01 8.77 25.21
CA GLN A 640 -5.13 7.84 25.21
C GLN A 640 -5.02 6.84 26.36
N LEU A 641 -6.13 6.69 27.11
CA LEU A 641 -6.23 5.75 28.22
C LEU A 641 -7.53 4.96 28.15
N ASN A 642 -7.44 3.63 28.15
CA ASN A 642 -8.60 2.74 28.17
C ASN A 642 -8.61 1.88 29.44
N LEU A 643 -9.63 2.08 30.27
CA LEU A 643 -9.89 1.39 31.53
C LEU A 643 -11.26 0.68 31.53
N GLY A 644 -11.91 0.52 30.38
CA GLY A 644 -13.26 -0.05 30.31
C GLY A 644 -13.37 -1.49 30.85
N GLY A 645 -14.53 -1.85 31.41
CA GLY A 645 -14.82 -3.22 31.86
C GLY A 645 -14.09 -3.64 33.14
N ASN A 646 -13.71 -2.68 34.00
CA ASN A 646 -13.06 -2.91 35.29
C ASN A 646 -14.03 -2.69 36.47
N ASN A 647 -13.59 -3.07 37.68
CA ASN A 647 -14.41 -3.21 38.89
C ASN A 647 -14.09 -2.17 39.99
N PHE A 648 -13.40 -1.07 39.66
CA PHE A 648 -13.15 0.02 40.59
C PHE A 648 -14.41 0.86 40.81
N THR A 649 -14.58 1.41 42.02
CA THR A 649 -15.70 2.28 42.36
C THR A 649 -15.40 3.75 42.09
N SER A 650 -14.12 4.14 42.03
CA SER A 650 -13.72 5.50 41.65
C SER A 650 -12.45 5.53 40.80
N ILE A 651 -12.34 6.55 39.96
CA ILE A 651 -11.11 6.82 39.22
C ILE A 651 -10.04 7.38 40.16
N PRO A 652 -8.76 6.98 40.06
CA PRO A 652 -7.68 7.56 40.86
C PRO A 652 -7.51 9.05 40.63
N GLU A 653 -7.20 9.80 41.69
CA GLU A 653 -6.92 11.23 41.63
C GLU A 653 -5.70 11.55 40.74
N SER A 654 -4.79 10.59 40.55
CA SER A 654 -3.60 10.74 39.71
C SER A 654 -3.91 10.95 38.22
N ILE A 655 -5.11 10.60 37.73
CA ILE A 655 -5.54 10.86 36.35
C ILE A 655 -5.72 12.36 36.09
N SER A 656 -6.14 13.15 37.09
CA SER A 656 -6.31 14.61 36.95
C SER A 656 -5.01 15.33 36.60
N ARG A 657 -3.87 14.70 36.92
CA ARG A 657 -2.51 15.23 36.72
C ARG A 657 -1.92 14.90 35.34
N LEU A 658 -2.64 14.18 34.48
CA LEU A 658 -2.20 13.84 33.12
C LEU A 658 -2.47 14.98 32.13
N SER A 659 -1.51 15.91 32.02
CA SER A 659 -1.68 17.18 31.29
C SER A 659 -1.84 17.07 29.76
N LYS A 660 -1.59 15.91 29.16
CA LYS A 660 -1.72 15.67 27.71
C LYS A 660 -2.82 14.66 27.35
N LEU A 661 -3.58 14.16 28.33
CA LEU A 661 -4.60 13.16 28.08
C LEU A 661 -5.75 13.75 27.27
N VAL A 662 -6.01 13.19 26.10
CA VAL A 662 -7.06 13.63 25.15
C VAL A 662 -8.29 12.75 25.25
N SER A 663 -8.11 11.43 25.37
CA SER A 663 -9.19 10.44 25.30
C SER A 663 -9.15 9.45 26.45
N LEU A 664 -10.29 9.29 27.15
CA LEU A 664 -10.48 8.33 28.24
C LEU A 664 -11.66 7.40 27.96
N TYR A 665 -11.43 6.10 27.96
CA TYR A 665 -12.45 5.07 27.74
C TYR A 665 -12.71 4.28 29.03
N LEU A 666 -13.96 4.28 29.48
CA LEU A 666 -14.46 3.67 30.72
C LEU A 666 -15.64 2.72 30.46
N ARG A 667 -15.87 2.36 29.20
CA ARG A 667 -17.04 1.57 28.78
C ARG A 667 -17.18 0.28 29.60
N GLY A 668 -18.35 0.04 30.19
CA GLY A 668 -18.69 -1.19 30.90
C GLY A 668 -18.14 -1.32 32.33
N CYS A 669 -17.69 -0.23 32.96
CA CYS A 669 -17.32 -0.23 34.38
C CYS A 669 -18.56 -0.16 35.28
N ILE A 670 -19.18 -1.32 35.55
CA ILE A 670 -20.50 -1.41 36.20
C ILE A 670 -20.50 -0.89 37.65
N LEU A 671 -19.38 -0.99 38.37
CA LEU A 671 -19.25 -0.57 39.78
C LEU A 671 -18.80 0.88 39.95
N LEU A 672 -18.45 1.55 38.85
CA LEU A 672 -17.92 2.92 38.88
C LEU A 672 -18.99 3.89 39.41
N GLN A 673 -18.72 4.52 40.55
CA GLN A 673 -19.62 5.45 41.24
C GLN A 673 -19.23 6.92 41.05
N SER A 674 -17.96 7.24 40.86
CA SER A 674 -17.52 8.63 40.66
C SER A 674 -16.29 8.75 39.76
N LEU A 675 -16.26 9.81 38.94
CA LEU A 675 -15.15 10.11 38.02
C LEU A 675 -14.04 10.96 38.65
N ARG A 676 -14.27 11.55 39.83
CA ARG A 676 -13.38 12.58 40.45
C ARG A 676 -12.95 13.67 39.43
N GLU A 677 -11.93 14.47 39.75
CA GLU A 677 -11.42 15.51 38.84
C GLU A 677 -10.68 14.91 37.64
N LEU A 678 -10.92 15.45 36.45
CA LEU A 678 -10.29 15.05 35.18
C LEU A 678 -9.34 16.15 34.68
N PRO A 679 -8.29 15.81 33.90
CA PRO A 679 -7.34 16.79 33.40
C PRO A 679 -8.01 17.75 32.40
N LEU A 680 -7.55 19.02 32.38
CA LEU A 680 -8.08 20.07 31.49
C LEU A 680 -7.87 19.79 29.99
N SER A 681 -6.94 18.90 29.64
CA SER A 681 -6.63 18.52 28.26
C SER A 681 -7.65 17.57 27.62
N ILE A 682 -8.56 16.99 28.42
CA ILE A 682 -9.45 15.92 27.98
C ILE A 682 -10.48 16.43 26.96
N LYS A 683 -10.57 15.75 25.82
CA LYS A 683 -11.52 16.06 24.74
C LYS A 683 -12.62 15.01 24.61
N LEU A 684 -12.35 13.77 25.03
CA LEU A 684 -13.26 12.64 24.90
C LEU A 684 -13.28 11.76 26.15
N VAL A 685 -14.47 11.52 26.72
CA VAL A 685 -14.71 10.53 27.77
C VAL A 685 -15.84 9.60 27.34
N SER A 686 -15.61 8.29 27.34
CA SER A 686 -16.62 7.28 26.99
C SER A 686 -16.94 6.40 28.19
N ALA A 687 -18.06 6.64 28.87
CA ALA A 687 -18.51 5.89 30.06
C ALA A 687 -19.75 5.01 29.80
N PHE A 688 -19.96 4.60 28.55
CA PHE A 688 -21.10 3.77 28.14
C PHE A 688 -21.21 2.49 28.99
N GLY A 689 -22.37 2.20 29.56
CA GLY A 689 -22.58 1.00 30.38
C GLY A 689 -21.99 1.05 31.80
N CYS A 690 -21.65 2.24 32.33
CA CYS A 690 -21.34 2.42 33.76
C CYS A 690 -22.63 2.67 34.55
N MET A 691 -23.20 1.62 35.15
CA MET A 691 -24.55 1.68 35.74
C MET A 691 -24.61 2.33 37.12
N SER A 692 -23.50 2.33 37.87
CA SER A 692 -23.45 2.82 39.27
C SER A 692 -23.01 4.27 39.41
N LEU A 693 -22.77 4.98 38.30
CA LEU A 693 -22.12 6.30 38.31
C LEU A 693 -23.07 7.36 38.89
N LYS A 694 -22.69 7.92 40.04
CA LYS A 694 -23.40 8.97 40.77
C LYS A 694 -22.81 10.34 40.42
N SER A 695 -23.66 11.37 40.35
CA SER A 695 -23.24 12.75 40.10
C SER A 695 -22.78 13.44 41.40
N ASP A 696 -21.67 13.01 41.99
CA ASP A 696 -21.20 13.55 43.28
C ASP A 696 -20.09 14.63 43.13
N SER A 697 -19.95 15.26 41.96
CA SER A 697 -18.96 16.33 41.73
C SER A 697 -19.64 17.67 41.44
N ASP A 698 -19.27 18.72 42.18
CA ASP A 698 -19.71 20.11 41.92
C ASP A 698 -19.29 20.62 40.53
N GLN A 699 -18.35 19.92 39.87
CA GLN A 699 -17.86 20.23 38.53
C GLN A 699 -18.63 19.51 37.41
N TYR A 700 -19.46 18.47 37.67
CA TYR A 700 -20.14 17.71 36.61
C TYR A 700 -21.51 17.11 37.04
N GLU A 701 -22.56 17.20 36.20
CA GLU A 701 -23.86 16.51 36.43
C GLU A 701 -23.99 15.27 35.53
N VAL A 702 -24.35 14.11 36.06
CA VAL A 702 -24.44 12.86 35.29
C VAL A 702 -25.90 12.41 35.20
N TYR A 703 -26.40 12.10 33.99
CA TYR A 703 -27.75 11.55 33.78
C TYR A 703 -27.66 10.15 33.18
N CYS A 704 -28.39 9.20 33.78
CA CYS A 704 -28.61 7.87 33.21
C CYS A 704 -29.97 7.83 32.49
N SER A 705 -29.97 7.42 31.22
CA SER A 705 -31.19 7.22 30.42
C SER A 705 -31.99 5.99 30.90
N LYS A 706 -33.32 6.01 30.73
CA LYS A 706 -34.22 4.87 31.01
C LYS A 706 -34.21 3.77 29.92
N TYR A 707 -33.49 3.97 28.82
CA TYR A 707 -33.29 2.98 27.77
C TYR A 707 -31.84 2.48 27.80
N GLU A 708 -31.66 1.16 27.65
CA GLU A 708 -30.39 0.47 27.93
C GLU A 708 -29.16 1.13 27.30
N ASN A 709 -28.17 1.36 28.17
CA ASN A 709 -26.78 1.69 27.86
C ASN A 709 -26.44 3.11 27.34
N GLN A 710 -26.97 4.20 27.87
CA GLN A 710 -26.37 5.53 27.64
C GLN A 710 -26.23 6.35 28.92
N VAL A 711 -25.09 7.03 29.08
CA VAL A 711 -24.77 7.92 30.21
C VAL A 711 -24.34 9.28 29.66
N LEU A 712 -24.99 10.34 30.11
CA LEU A 712 -24.69 11.75 29.80
C LEU A 712 -23.90 12.37 30.96
N ILE A 713 -22.83 13.13 30.66
CA ILE A 713 -22.04 13.86 31.66
C ILE A 713 -22.01 15.34 31.26
N HIS A 714 -22.54 16.22 32.12
CA HIS A 714 -22.47 17.67 32.08
C HIS A 714 -21.24 18.16 32.84
N LYS A 715 -20.55 19.23 32.42
CA LYS A 715 -19.61 19.99 33.27
C LYS A 715 -20.26 21.31 33.74
N ARG A 716 -20.18 21.65 35.03
CA ARG A 716 -20.60 22.95 35.61
C ARG A 716 -19.43 23.94 35.62
N THR A 717 -19.48 24.97 34.77
CA THR A 717 -18.64 26.17 34.90
C THR A 717 -19.47 27.43 34.62
N THR A 718 -19.11 28.57 35.24
CA THR A 718 -19.85 29.86 35.19
C THR A 718 -19.91 30.53 33.81
N SER A 719 -19.24 29.97 32.79
CA SER A 719 -19.52 30.23 31.37
C SER A 719 -19.09 29.02 30.52
N THR A 720 -19.82 27.90 30.62
CA THR A 720 -20.11 26.91 29.56
C THR A 720 -20.73 25.67 30.21
N ARG A 721 -21.85 25.20 29.65
CA ARG A 721 -22.42 23.87 29.89
C ARG A 721 -21.95 22.97 28.77
N PHE A 722 -21.13 21.96 29.07
CA PHE A 722 -20.77 20.93 28.10
C PHE A 722 -21.62 19.70 28.35
N CYS A 723 -22.50 19.36 27.42
CA CYS A 723 -23.17 18.08 27.35
C CYS A 723 -23.02 17.51 25.94
N LEU A 724 -22.41 16.33 25.83
CA LEU A 724 -22.19 15.64 24.56
C LEU A 724 -23.34 14.68 24.27
N LEU A 725 -24.34 15.21 23.54
CA LEU A 725 -24.95 14.60 22.36
C LEU A 725 -25.93 15.62 21.76
N ILE A 726 -25.48 16.39 20.77
CA ILE A 726 -26.27 17.39 20.06
C ILE A 726 -26.18 17.11 18.56
N THR A 727 -27.30 17.25 17.85
CA THR A 727 -27.44 17.06 16.40
C THR A 727 -26.78 18.19 15.58
N ASN A 728 -26.43 17.90 14.32
CA ASN A 728 -25.65 18.77 13.43
C ASN A 728 -26.21 20.20 13.21
N SER A 729 -27.49 20.45 13.47
CA SER A 729 -28.10 21.78 13.25
C SER A 729 -27.74 22.82 14.31
N GLN A 730 -27.30 22.42 15.51
CA GLN A 730 -26.91 23.37 16.57
C GLN A 730 -25.39 23.66 16.61
N PHE A 731 -24.57 22.86 15.93
CA PHE A 731 -23.14 23.09 15.77
C PHE A 731 -22.83 24.33 14.90
N ALA A 732 -23.66 24.58 13.88
CA ALA A 732 -23.53 25.75 13.00
C ALA A 732 -23.73 27.09 13.75
N ALA A 733 -24.61 27.13 14.75
CA ALA A 733 -24.84 28.33 15.57
C ALA A 733 -23.74 28.59 16.62
N TRP A 734 -22.98 27.55 16.99
CA TRP A 734 -21.80 27.62 17.85
C TRP A 734 -20.56 28.07 17.06
N LEU A 735 -20.37 27.55 15.83
CA LEU A 735 -19.25 27.91 14.95
C LEU A 735 -19.30 29.39 14.53
N ASN A 736 -20.49 29.93 14.24
CA ASN A 736 -20.67 31.34 13.88
C ASN A 736 -20.26 32.31 15.02
N ARG A 737 -20.42 31.92 16.29
CA ARG A 737 -19.98 32.76 17.44
C ARG A 737 -18.51 32.58 17.81
N TYR A 738 -17.89 31.47 17.39
CA TYR A 738 -16.45 31.23 17.55
C TYR A 738 -15.61 32.09 16.59
N HIS A 739 -16.16 32.42 15.41
CA HIS A 739 -15.52 33.28 14.41
C HIS A 739 -15.59 34.78 14.71
N GLU A 740 -16.56 35.25 15.51
CA GLU A 740 -16.65 36.66 15.94
C GLU A 740 -15.61 37.05 17.01
N VAL A 741 -15.01 36.08 17.70
CA VAL A 741 -14.09 36.32 18.83
C VAL A 741 -12.62 36.19 18.43
N ASN A 742 -12.31 35.61 17.26
CA ASN A 742 -10.94 35.40 16.79
C ASN A 742 -10.74 36.03 15.40
N GLU A 743 -10.23 37.26 15.36
CA GLU A 743 -9.74 37.90 14.13
C GLU A 743 -8.45 37.19 13.64
N VAL A 744 -8.57 36.15 12.81
CA VAL A 744 -7.51 35.72 11.86
C VAL A 744 -8.16 35.17 10.59
N GLU A 745 -7.60 35.59 9.46
CA GLU A 745 -8.10 35.48 8.09
C GLU A 745 -7.71 34.15 7.39
N ILE A 746 -8.59 33.72 6.46
CA ILE A 746 -8.36 32.93 5.22
C ILE A 746 -8.62 31.38 5.16
N SER A 747 -9.60 31.08 4.29
CA SER A 747 -9.80 30.02 3.27
C SER A 747 -10.14 28.55 3.58
N LEU A 748 -11.35 28.21 3.11
CA LEU A 748 -11.81 26.98 2.41
C LEU A 748 -11.94 25.65 3.20
N PRO A 749 -12.91 24.79 2.80
CA PRO A 749 -13.60 23.89 3.73
C PRO A 749 -13.04 22.46 3.71
N VAL A 750 -12.61 21.96 4.87
CA VAL A 750 -12.38 20.52 5.08
C VAL A 750 -13.71 19.85 5.41
N ARG A 751 -14.23 19.04 4.48
CA ARG A 751 -15.35 18.11 4.71
C ARG A 751 -14.85 16.90 5.50
N THR A 752 -15.36 16.69 6.72
CA THR A 752 -15.27 15.39 7.42
C THR A 752 -16.63 14.69 7.40
N ALA A 753 -16.65 13.46 6.87
CA ALA A 753 -17.83 12.59 6.76
C ALA A 753 -17.67 11.36 7.66
N TYR A 754 -18.80 10.85 8.18
CA TYR A 754 -18.95 9.53 8.81
C TYR A 754 -20.21 8.86 8.24
N GLY A 755 -20.22 7.53 8.10
CA GLY A 755 -21.41 6.75 7.72
C GLY A 755 -21.65 5.57 8.66
N LEU A 756 -22.66 4.74 8.33
CA LEU A 756 -23.14 3.48 8.98
C LEU A 756 -23.60 2.43 7.90
N SER A 757 -23.20 1.14 7.98
CA SER A 757 -23.45 -0.04 7.12
C SER A 757 -24.29 -1.10 7.84
N HIS A 758 -25.29 -1.66 7.17
CA HIS A 758 -26.04 -2.83 7.62
C HIS A 758 -26.22 -3.78 6.43
N ARG A 759 -25.90 -5.07 6.60
CA ARG A 759 -26.27 -6.14 5.65
C ARG A 759 -27.71 -6.57 5.93
N THR A 760 -28.57 -6.55 4.91
CA THR A 760 -29.70 -7.48 4.76
C THR A 760 -29.98 -7.70 3.28
N HIS A 761 -30.00 -8.96 2.87
CA HIS A 761 -30.36 -9.38 1.51
C HIS A 761 -31.78 -8.94 1.12
N GLY A 762 -31.92 -8.38 -0.09
CA GLY A 762 -33.05 -8.65 -0.98
C GLY A 762 -34.41 -7.99 -0.72
N ASN A 763 -34.57 -6.99 0.17
CA ASN A 763 -35.86 -6.32 0.36
C ASN A 763 -35.77 -4.79 0.21
N ILE A 764 -36.76 -4.20 -0.48
CA ILE A 764 -36.91 -2.74 -0.65
C ILE A 764 -37.09 -2.10 0.74
N PRO A 765 -36.31 -1.07 1.11
CA PRO A 765 -36.34 -0.46 2.45
C PRO A 765 -37.74 0.01 2.86
N TYR A 766 -38.05 -0.12 4.15
CA TYR A 766 -39.40 0.09 4.69
C TYR A 766 -39.90 1.54 4.65
N TRP A 767 -39.03 2.50 4.38
CA TRP A 767 -39.36 3.92 4.27
C TRP A 767 -39.76 4.35 2.84
N PHE A 768 -39.80 3.44 1.87
CA PHE A 768 -40.50 3.67 0.60
C PHE A 768 -42.02 3.59 0.81
N ASN A 769 -42.71 4.68 0.48
CA ASN A 769 -44.16 4.80 0.68
C ASN A 769 -44.99 3.88 -0.23
N ASN A 770 -44.50 3.55 -1.43
CA ASN A 770 -45.13 2.60 -2.35
C ASN A 770 -44.09 1.53 -2.76
N ARG A 771 -44.26 0.28 -2.30
CA ARG A 771 -43.31 -0.82 -2.51
C ARG A 771 -43.94 -1.91 -3.37
N SER A 772 -43.27 -2.31 -4.46
CA SER A 772 -43.67 -3.42 -5.33
C SER A 772 -42.42 -4.21 -5.74
N SER A 773 -42.49 -5.53 -5.75
CA SER A 773 -41.47 -6.41 -6.32
C SER A 773 -41.76 -6.77 -7.79
N ASN A 774 -42.82 -6.20 -8.37
CA ASN A 774 -43.26 -6.44 -9.75
C ASN A 774 -42.78 -5.33 -10.68
N PHE A 775 -42.80 -5.56 -12.00
CA PHE A 775 -42.32 -4.63 -13.04
C PHE A 775 -43.13 -3.32 -13.19
N SER A 776 -44.20 -3.11 -12.41
CA SER A 776 -45.00 -1.88 -12.41
C SER A 776 -45.60 -1.58 -11.03
N ILE A 777 -45.93 -0.30 -10.80
CA ILE A 777 -46.57 0.19 -9.58
C ILE A 777 -47.67 1.21 -9.92
N THR A 778 -48.82 1.11 -9.26
CA THR A 778 -49.95 2.04 -9.43
C THR A 778 -50.02 2.97 -8.24
N ILE A 779 -49.99 4.29 -8.46
CA ILE A 779 -50.01 5.30 -7.40
C ILE A 779 -51.33 6.09 -7.48
N PRO A 780 -52.17 6.09 -6.44
CA PRO A 780 -53.38 6.93 -6.39
C PRO A 780 -53.01 8.40 -6.19
N LEU A 781 -53.56 9.28 -7.03
CA LEU A 781 -53.38 10.74 -6.92
C LEU A 781 -54.39 11.33 -5.91
N SER A 782 -54.00 12.40 -5.21
CA SER A 782 -54.87 13.11 -4.25
C SER A 782 -56.11 13.70 -4.95
N GLU A 783 -57.27 13.71 -4.28
CA GLU A 783 -58.56 14.16 -4.83
C GLU A 783 -58.54 15.61 -5.34
N ASP A 784 -57.65 16.46 -4.80
CA ASP A 784 -57.45 17.86 -5.23
C ASP A 784 -56.93 18.03 -6.67
N LEU A 785 -56.39 16.96 -7.28
CA LEU A 785 -55.87 16.96 -8.66
C LEU A 785 -56.92 16.53 -9.70
N THR A 786 -58.13 16.17 -9.29
CA THR A 786 -59.19 15.69 -10.20
C THR A 786 -60.05 16.81 -10.80
N ASN A 787 -59.75 18.07 -10.49
CA ASN A 787 -60.48 19.21 -11.03
C ASN A 787 -60.12 19.44 -12.51
N LYS A 788 -61.08 19.16 -13.41
CA LYS A 788 -60.91 19.10 -14.89
C LYS A 788 -60.52 20.42 -15.58
N SER A 789 -60.25 21.49 -14.84
CA SER A 789 -59.89 22.81 -15.37
C SER A 789 -58.40 23.15 -15.26
N ARG A 790 -57.55 22.23 -14.78
CA ARG A 790 -56.08 22.39 -14.79
C ARG A 790 -55.40 21.27 -15.58
N LEU A 791 -54.63 21.68 -16.61
CA LEU A 791 -53.69 20.80 -17.28
C LEU A 791 -52.61 20.37 -16.27
N TRP A 792 -52.41 19.07 -16.12
CA TRP A 792 -51.33 18.51 -15.33
C TRP A 792 -50.38 17.73 -16.24
N MET A 793 -49.10 17.74 -15.89
CA MET A 793 -48.05 16.98 -16.57
C MET A 793 -47.44 16.04 -15.56
N GLY A 794 -47.47 14.74 -15.84
CA GLY A 794 -46.86 13.73 -14.99
C GLY A 794 -45.49 13.33 -15.52
N CYS A 795 -44.46 13.41 -14.69
CA CYS A 795 -43.12 12.90 -15.01
C CYS A 795 -42.83 11.68 -14.13
N ALA A 796 -42.31 10.60 -14.72
CA ALA A 796 -41.82 9.44 -13.99
C ALA A 796 -40.29 9.36 -14.16
N PHE A 797 -39.58 9.24 -13.04
CA PHE A 797 -38.12 9.12 -13.02
C PHE A 797 -37.72 7.76 -12.45
N TYR A 798 -36.72 7.14 -13.05
CA TYR A 798 -36.10 5.91 -12.56
C TYR A 798 -34.58 6.11 -12.48
N VAL A 799 -33.94 5.50 -11.48
CA VAL A 799 -32.49 5.51 -11.28
C VAL A 799 -32.03 4.07 -11.15
N ASP A 800 -31.09 3.65 -12.00
CA ASP A 800 -30.40 2.36 -11.87
C ASP A 800 -29.17 2.52 -10.98
N LEU A 801 -28.91 1.54 -10.11
CA LEU A 801 -27.84 1.61 -9.12
C LEU A 801 -26.93 0.38 -9.25
N GLU A 802 -25.81 0.55 -9.94
CA GLU A 802 -24.76 -0.47 -9.99
C GLU A 802 -23.78 -0.29 -8.82
N VAL A 803 -23.66 -1.31 -7.96
CA VAL A 803 -22.76 -1.29 -6.79
C VAL A 803 -21.51 -2.10 -7.11
N ASN A 804 -20.39 -1.43 -7.37
CA ASN A 804 -19.09 -2.09 -7.50
C ASN A 804 -18.49 -2.41 -6.12
N GLU A 805 -18.36 -3.69 -5.79
CA GLU A 805 -17.75 -4.16 -4.55
C GLU A 805 -16.21 -4.15 -4.65
N ASN A 806 -15.55 -3.24 -3.93
CA ASN A 806 -14.15 -3.41 -3.51
C ASN A 806 -13.90 -2.61 -2.22
N PHE A 807 -13.91 -3.28 -1.06
CA PHE A 807 -13.46 -2.68 0.20
C PHE A 807 -12.51 -3.59 0.99
N ASP A 808 -11.45 -2.94 1.47
CA ASP A 808 -10.49 -3.41 2.45
C ASP A 808 -11.14 -3.54 3.84
N SER A 809 -10.78 -4.58 4.58
CA SER A 809 -11.50 -5.02 5.79
C SER A 809 -10.84 -4.51 7.08
N SER A 810 -11.10 -3.24 7.43
CA SER A 810 -10.84 -2.69 8.77
C SER A 810 -12.17 -2.36 9.49
N PRO A 811 -12.31 -2.57 10.82
CA PRO A 811 -13.63 -2.57 11.46
C PRO A 811 -14.14 -1.20 11.95
N TYR A 812 -13.61 -0.06 11.49
CA TYR A 812 -13.88 1.26 12.11
C TYR A 812 -14.45 2.37 11.21
N PHE A 813 -14.96 2.07 10.02
CA PHE A 813 -15.76 3.04 9.29
C PHE A 813 -17.03 2.40 8.78
N LYS A 814 -18.08 3.20 8.72
CA LYS A 814 -19.14 2.91 7.78
C LYS A 814 -19.35 4.19 6.92
N VAL A 815 -20.00 4.05 5.76
CA VAL A 815 -19.91 4.94 4.57
C VAL A 815 -21.23 5.70 4.34
N ARG A 816 -21.19 6.96 3.86
CA ARG A 816 -22.35 7.68 3.30
C ARG A 816 -22.33 7.51 1.79
N HIS A 817 -23.44 7.06 1.20
CA HIS A 817 -23.60 7.05 -0.25
C HIS A 817 -24.15 8.41 -0.71
N LYS A 818 -23.51 8.99 -1.72
CA LYS A 818 -23.95 10.21 -2.40
C LYS A 818 -24.57 9.80 -3.73
N PHE A 819 -25.81 10.23 -3.98
CA PHE A 819 -26.45 10.06 -5.28
C PHE A 819 -26.69 11.45 -5.87
N ASP A 820 -26.03 11.74 -6.99
CA ASP A 820 -26.27 12.94 -7.77
C ASP A 820 -27.27 12.58 -8.88
N CYS A 821 -28.47 13.15 -8.83
CA CYS A 821 -29.43 13.03 -9.91
C CYS A 821 -29.30 14.26 -10.81
N CYS A 822 -28.91 14.05 -12.07
CA CYS A 822 -28.88 15.10 -13.09
C CYS A 822 -30.21 15.14 -13.83
N PHE A 823 -30.78 16.34 -13.96
CA PHE A 823 -32.02 16.57 -14.70
C PHE A 823 -31.68 17.18 -16.07
N ASP A 824 -31.69 16.37 -17.12
CA ASP A 824 -31.66 16.91 -18.48
C ASP A 824 -33.11 17.17 -18.94
N THR A 825 -33.43 18.44 -19.16
CA THR A 825 -34.61 18.83 -19.92
C THR A 825 -34.17 19.22 -21.34
N MET A 826 -35.08 19.12 -22.31
CA MET A 826 -34.80 19.43 -23.73
C MET A 826 -34.41 20.91 -23.99
N GLU A 827 -34.36 21.76 -22.96
CA GLU A 827 -34.01 23.19 -23.07
C GLU A 827 -32.67 23.56 -22.42
N GLY A 828 -31.88 22.58 -21.95
CA GLY A 828 -30.54 22.79 -21.36
C GLY A 828 -30.39 22.15 -19.98
N PRO A 829 -29.17 22.10 -19.41
CA PRO A 829 -28.92 21.37 -18.17
C PRO A 829 -29.68 22.04 -17.01
N GLY A 830 -30.65 21.33 -16.44
CA GLY A 830 -31.41 21.77 -15.28
C GLY A 830 -30.64 21.55 -13.97
N ASP A 831 -31.09 22.25 -12.92
CA ASP A 831 -30.48 22.26 -11.59
C ASP A 831 -30.22 20.85 -11.04
N THR A 832 -29.00 20.63 -10.54
CA THR A 832 -28.60 19.37 -9.90
C THR A 832 -29.16 19.30 -8.48
N GLN A 833 -29.93 18.26 -8.15
CA GLN A 833 -30.27 17.97 -6.75
C GLN A 833 -29.54 16.73 -6.26
N THR A 834 -28.82 16.91 -5.15
CA THR A 834 -28.13 15.84 -4.44
C THR A 834 -29.01 15.32 -3.31
N LEU A 835 -29.29 14.02 -3.30
CA LEU A 835 -30.00 13.34 -2.21
C LEU A 835 -29.01 12.64 -1.29
N TYR A 836 -29.20 12.80 0.01
CA TYR A 836 -28.39 12.17 1.05
C TYR A 836 -29.25 11.17 1.82
N HIS A 837 -28.79 9.92 1.94
CA HIS A 837 -29.39 8.92 2.82
C HIS A 837 -28.46 8.65 4.00
N GLU A 838 -28.96 8.81 5.22
CA GLU A 838 -28.36 8.27 6.44
C GLU A 838 -29.20 7.07 6.91
N PRO A 839 -28.61 5.90 7.13
CA PRO A 839 -29.35 4.80 7.75
C PRO A 839 -29.59 5.13 9.23
N GLY A 840 -30.85 5.04 9.66
CA GLY A 840 -31.27 5.11 11.05
C GLY A 840 -30.72 3.98 11.90
#